data_AF-A0A929I0H6-F1
#
_entry.id   AF-A0A929I0H6-F1
#
_cell.length_a   1.000
_cell.length_b   1.000
_cell.length_c   1.000
_cell.angle_alpha   90.00
_cell.angle_beta   90.00
_cell.angle_gamma   90.00
#
_symmetry.space_group_name_H-M   'P 1'
#
loop_
_entity.id
_entity.type
_entity.pdbx_description
1 polymer ?
#
loop_
_entity_poly.entity_id
_entity_poly.type
_entity_poly.pdbx_seq_one_letter_code
_entity_poly.pdbx_strand_id
1 'polypeptide(L)'
;MTSNSKNRQIQHLTSEVVYRTRLQAICNRINSASDLDEILIDLKDDITSLFAADRVTLYIVNAENRELVSRFKSANDIEEIHLPLSAKSIAGWCALKNRLVNVRNAYDIAELAAIDPALRFDERWDMQTGFTTRQVLAHPIVFKNYLLGVIQLMNRKAGSAFVEIDERSLKEVSDILGIALYTQKRLTKRYATGKFNLLLQNHRLAQNELEKAIIQARQKNVAIESILISDLKIAKKDVLASLSQFYDVETVEFTQNIPIPGELLAGLKVPFLRNHFWVPLREEDNRIVIAVDNPHDQQRIGEMRALFPGKKFKFCVALKQDILEIIKFFSQDEKQMADIEEILSVMRKESNEIEEAENEVREEDNAVVKLVNKIILDACARGASDIHIEPFPGKENTRVRIRIDGDCTLYQTIPFNYRSAVVSRIKIMSDLDITERRKPQDGKIKFEKFGGKNIELRVATLPTQGGMEDVVMRILDGNEPLPLDQMGFSESNCKNFLEAISNPYGIIFVCGPTGSGKTTTLHSALKHLNTTKTKIWTAEDPVEITQKGLRQVQVHPKIGLDFAAAMRSFLRADPDVIMVGEMRDRETTSIGIQASLTGHLVLSTLHTNSAPESITRLLDLGMDPFNFSDAILCILAQRLVRTLCKNCRQSYHLSLEEYTSLAREYGLDYFNDRVNIPFKDDLMLNKPVGCDDCNRNGYRGRMALHELLMGTDEIKLLIQNTAKIDEIRTRAIKDGMTTLKQDGIEKIFNGHLDLLQVRKVCIR
;
A
#
# COMPACT_ATOMS: atom_id res chain seq x y z
N MET A 1 -59.35 -66.27 -41.53
CA MET A 1 -57.96 -65.82 -41.81
C MET A 1 -57.79 -64.29 -41.91
N THR A 2 -58.78 -63.47 -41.55
CA THR A 2 -58.77 -62.00 -41.75
C THR A 2 -58.52 -61.15 -40.49
N SER A 3 -58.51 -61.74 -39.29
CA SER A 3 -58.19 -61.00 -38.04
C SER A 3 -56.69 -60.87 -37.76
N ASN A 4 -55.88 -61.85 -38.18
CA ASN A 4 -54.43 -61.87 -37.93
C ASN A 4 -53.62 -60.87 -38.78
N SER A 5 -54.10 -60.54 -39.99
CA SER A 5 -53.46 -59.54 -40.86
C SER A 5 -53.75 -58.11 -40.39
N LYS A 6 -54.99 -57.81 -39.97
CA LYS A 6 -55.35 -56.52 -39.36
C LYS A 6 -54.62 -56.30 -38.03
N ASN A 7 -54.51 -57.32 -37.18
CA ASN A 7 -53.74 -57.20 -35.93
C ASN A 7 -52.24 -56.99 -36.18
N ARG A 8 -51.63 -57.65 -37.18
CA ARG A 8 -50.22 -57.38 -37.56
C ARG A 8 -50.03 -55.97 -38.13
N GLN A 9 -50.98 -55.48 -38.92
CA GLN A 9 -50.90 -54.14 -39.50
C GLN A 9 -51.11 -53.05 -38.45
N ILE A 10 -52.02 -53.25 -37.49
CA ILE A 10 -52.20 -52.38 -36.32
C ILE A 10 -50.97 -52.45 -35.40
N GLN A 11 -50.40 -53.63 -35.14
CA GLN A 11 -49.17 -53.76 -34.35
C GLN A 11 -47.96 -53.09 -35.02
N HIS A 12 -47.83 -53.21 -36.34
CA HIS A 12 -46.78 -52.53 -37.12
C HIS A 12 -46.93 -51.00 -37.06
N LEU A 13 -48.14 -50.48 -37.30
CA LEU A 13 -48.45 -49.05 -37.18
C LEU A 13 -48.23 -48.53 -35.75
N THR A 14 -48.60 -49.31 -34.74
CA THR A 14 -48.39 -48.96 -33.33
C THR A 14 -46.89 -48.93 -32.99
N SER A 15 -46.10 -49.89 -33.50
CA SER A 15 -44.65 -49.91 -33.31
C SER A 15 -43.93 -48.76 -34.02
N GLU A 16 -44.42 -48.34 -35.19
CA GLU A 16 -43.88 -47.21 -35.95
C GLU A 16 -44.20 -45.87 -35.28
N VAL A 17 -45.40 -45.71 -34.71
CA VAL A 17 -45.77 -44.55 -33.91
C VAL A 17 -44.90 -44.46 -32.65
N VAL A 18 -44.73 -45.56 -31.91
CA VAL A 18 -43.86 -45.60 -30.72
C VAL A 18 -42.41 -45.26 -31.07
N TYR A 19 -41.90 -45.77 -32.20
CA TYR A 19 -40.56 -45.43 -32.70
C TYR A 19 -40.42 -43.94 -32.98
N ARG A 20 -41.37 -43.34 -33.72
CA ARG A 20 -41.36 -41.90 -34.01
C ARG A 20 -41.50 -41.03 -32.76
N THR A 21 -42.33 -41.42 -31.79
CA THR A 21 -42.45 -40.69 -30.52
C THR A 21 -41.14 -40.71 -29.73
N ARG A 22 -40.44 -41.85 -29.68
CA ARG A 22 -39.12 -41.96 -29.02
C ARG A 22 -38.05 -41.14 -29.75
N LEU A 23 -38.03 -41.19 -31.08
CA LEU A 23 -37.14 -40.37 -31.90
C LEU A 23 -37.36 -38.88 -31.61
N GLN A 24 -38.62 -38.43 -31.57
CA GLN A 24 -38.96 -37.04 -31.26
C GLN A 24 -38.57 -36.63 -29.84
N ALA A 25 -38.69 -37.51 -28.85
CA ALA A 25 -38.24 -37.26 -27.48
C ALA A 25 -36.71 -37.06 -27.41
N ILE A 26 -35.94 -37.91 -28.12
CA ILE A 26 -34.48 -37.77 -28.22
C ILE A 26 -34.10 -36.45 -28.90
N CYS A 27 -34.79 -36.10 -29.98
CA CYS A 27 -34.60 -34.83 -30.69
C CYS A 27 -34.84 -33.61 -29.79
N ASN A 28 -35.90 -33.66 -28.96
CA ASN A 28 -36.19 -32.59 -28.01
C ASN A 28 -35.12 -32.48 -26.92
N ARG A 29 -34.63 -33.61 -26.39
CA ARG A 29 -33.54 -33.63 -25.41
C ARG A 29 -32.23 -33.08 -25.98
N ILE A 30 -31.88 -33.43 -27.22
CA ILE A 30 -30.72 -32.87 -27.92
C ILE A 30 -30.81 -31.35 -28.02
N ASN A 31 -32.01 -30.82 -28.34
CA ASN A 31 -32.22 -29.38 -28.44
C ASN A 31 -32.24 -28.66 -27.09
N SER A 32 -32.59 -29.34 -26.00
CA SER A 32 -32.64 -28.77 -24.65
C SER A 32 -31.34 -28.89 -23.86
N ALA A 33 -30.37 -29.66 -24.34
CA ALA A 33 -29.11 -29.91 -23.63
C ALA A 33 -28.32 -28.61 -23.42
N SER A 34 -27.85 -28.43 -22.19
CA SER A 34 -27.24 -27.20 -21.69
C SER A 34 -25.75 -27.11 -22.03
N ASP A 35 -25.06 -28.25 -22.05
CA ASP A 35 -23.65 -28.35 -22.46
C ASP A 35 -23.40 -29.57 -23.37
N LEU A 36 -22.16 -29.67 -23.84
CA LEU A 36 -21.73 -30.66 -24.82
C LEU A 36 -21.47 -32.05 -24.21
N ASP A 37 -21.16 -32.11 -22.92
CA ASP A 37 -20.92 -33.38 -22.21
C ASP A 37 -22.25 -34.08 -21.90
N GLU A 38 -23.31 -33.31 -21.59
CA GLU A 38 -24.69 -33.80 -21.49
C GLU A 38 -25.14 -34.47 -22.81
N ILE A 39 -24.78 -33.88 -23.96
CA ILE A 39 -25.07 -34.46 -25.29
C ILE A 39 -24.24 -35.74 -25.53
N LEU A 40 -22.96 -35.74 -25.14
CA LEU A 40 -22.04 -36.85 -25.40
C LEU A 40 -22.24 -38.05 -24.47
N ILE A 41 -22.73 -37.84 -23.25
CA ILE A 41 -22.80 -38.87 -22.21
C ILE A 41 -24.25 -39.31 -21.99
N ASP A 42 -25.18 -38.38 -21.77
CA ASP A 42 -26.52 -38.70 -21.26
C ASP A 42 -27.51 -39.14 -22.35
N LEU A 43 -27.19 -38.94 -23.62
CA LEU A 43 -28.00 -39.38 -24.76
C LEU A 43 -27.65 -40.78 -25.28
N LYS A 44 -26.56 -41.38 -24.80
CA LYS A 44 -26.08 -42.67 -25.32
C LYS A 44 -27.09 -43.79 -25.10
N ASP A 45 -27.67 -43.86 -23.91
CA ASP A 45 -28.62 -44.92 -23.54
C ASP A 45 -29.93 -44.81 -24.33
N ASP A 46 -30.40 -43.58 -24.56
CA ASP A 46 -31.60 -43.34 -25.35
C ASP A 46 -31.40 -43.71 -26.82
N ILE A 47 -30.27 -43.30 -27.40
CA ILE A 47 -29.95 -43.58 -28.80
C ILE A 47 -29.74 -45.08 -29.00
N THR A 48 -28.98 -45.75 -28.14
CA THR A 48 -28.82 -47.22 -28.21
C THR A 48 -30.14 -47.96 -28.03
N SER A 49 -31.04 -47.47 -27.18
CA SER A 49 -32.40 -47.99 -27.03
C SER A 49 -33.25 -47.80 -28.29
N LEU A 50 -33.21 -46.62 -28.93
CA LEU A 50 -33.97 -46.34 -30.14
C LEU A 50 -33.56 -47.22 -31.32
N PHE A 51 -32.25 -47.33 -31.59
CA PHE A 51 -31.73 -48.12 -32.71
C PHE A 51 -31.60 -49.61 -32.39
N ALA A 52 -31.96 -50.01 -31.17
CA ALA A 52 -31.68 -51.33 -30.63
C ALA A 52 -30.21 -51.72 -30.88
N ALA A 53 -29.27 -50.81 -30.62
CA ALA A 53 -27.84 -51.06 -30.78
C ALA A 53 -27.20 -51.48 -29.44
N ASP A 54 -26.09 -52.22 -29.48
CA ASP A 54 -25.33 -52.58 -28.28
C ASP A 54 -24.54 -51.38 -27.76
N ARG A 55 -23.97 -50.56 -28.66
CA ARG A 55 -23.21 -49.35 -28.32
C ARG A 55 -23.42 -48.23 -29.32
N VAL A 56 -23.31 -47.00 -28.85
CA VAL A 56 -23.21 -45.79 -29.67
C VAL A 56 -21.98 -44.99 -29.25
N THR A 57 -21.25 -44.48 -30.23
CA THR A 57 -20.15 -43.55 -30.02
C THR A 57 -20.42 -42.28 -30.79
N LEU A 58 -20.36 -41.15 -30.09
CA LEU A 58 -20.51 -39.82 -30.67
C LEU A 58 -19.13 -39.16 -30.69
N TYR A 59 -18.56 -39.01 -31.89
CA TYR A 59 -17.29 -38.34 -32.10
C TYR A 59 -17.51 -36.89 -32.49
N ILE A 60 -16.67 -35.99 -31.99
CA ILE A 60 -16.64 -34.58 -32.35
C ILE A 60 -15.32 -34.27 -33.05
N VAL A 61 -15.39 -33.47 -34.10
CA VAL A 61 -14.20 -33.04 -34.84
C VAL A 61 -13.42 -32.00 -34.02
N ASN A 62 -12.21 -32.38 -33.63
CA ASN A 62 -11.16 -31.44 -33.23
C ASN A 62 -10.40 -30.98 -34.48
N ALA A 63 -10.64 -29.73 -34.89
CA ALA A 63 -10.08 -29.16 -36.10
C ALA A 63 -8.58 -28.83 -35.97
N GLU A 64 -8.08 -28.60 -34.77
CA GLU A 64 -6.68 -28.21 -34.52
C GLU A 64 -5.74 -29.41 -34.73
N ASN A 65 -6.10 -30.55 -34.15
CA ASN A 65 -5.31 -31.79 -34.24
C ASN A 65 -5.70 -32.67 -35.43
N ARG A 66 -6.75 -32.30 -36.17
CA ARG A 66 -7.36 -33.10 -37.26
C ARG A 66 -7.77 -34.51 -36.80
N GLU A 67 -8.44 -34.57 -35.66
CA GLU A 67 -8.89 -35.80 -35.01
C GLU A 67 -10.39 -35.78 -34.70
N LEU A 68 -10.95 -36.96 -34.51
CA LEU A 68 -12.26 -37.25 -33.93
C LEU A 68 -12.06 -37.63 -32.46
N VAL A 69 -12.72 -36.91 -31.57
CA VAL A 69 -12.64 -37.14 -30.12
C VAL A 69 -14.02 -37.54 -29.61
N SER A 70 -14.09 -38.62 -28.83
CA SER A 70 -15.30 -39.05 -28.13
C SER A 70 -15.00 -39.20 -26.64
N ARG A 71 -15.92 -38.78 -25.76
CA ARG A 71 -15.80 -38.93 -24.31
C ARG A 71 -16.73 -40.00 -23.77
N PHE A 72 -16.33 -40.70 -22.72
CA PHE A 72 -17.20 -41.63 -21.97
C PHE A 72 -16.84 -41.65 -20.48
N LYS A 73 -17.78 -42.09 -19.65
CA LYS A 73 -17.65 -42.09 -18.18
C LYS A 73 -17.23 -43.48 -17.68
N SER A 74 -16.15 -43.54 -16.89
CA SER A 74 -15.58 -44.78 -16.32
C SER A 74 -15.41 -44.61 -14.81
N ALA A 75 -16.16 -45.37 -14.00
CA ALA A 75 -16.18 -45.42 -12.50
C ALA A 75 -16.17 -44.09 -11.71
N ASN A 76 -15.19 -43.19 -11.90
CA ASN A 76 -15.12 -41.82 -11.37
C ASN A 76 -14.41 -40.80 -12.31
N ASP A 77 -13.90 -41.22 -13.48
CA ASP A 77 -13.15 -40.36 -14.42
C ASP A 77 -13.81 -40.32 -15.81
N ILE A 78 -13.53 -39.25 -16.55
CA ILE A 78 -13.93 -39.09 -17.97
C ILE A 78 -12.74 -39.53 -18.83
N GLU A 79 -12.94 -40.58 -19.63
CA GLU A 79 -11.94 -41.09 -20.57
C GLU A 79 -12.26 -40.61 -22.01
N GLU A 80 -11.22 -40.37 -22.81
CA GLU A 80 -11.32 -39.89 -24.19
C GLU A 80 -10.80 -40.91 -25.21
N ILE A 81 -11.50 -41.06 -26.33
CA ILE A 81 -11.09 -41.85 -27.50
C ILE A 81 -10.72 -40.88 -28.62
N HIS A 82 -9.48 -40.99 -29.11
CA HIS A 82 -8.96 -40.18 -30.21
C HIS A 82 -8.80 -41.04 -31.47
N LEU A 83 -9.40 -40.60 -32.57
CA LEU A 83 -9.24 -41.23 -33.88
C LEU A 83 -8.78 -40.19 -34.92
N PRO A 84 -7.76 -40.46 -35.74
CA PRO A 84 -7.35 -39.54 -36.78
C PRO A 84 -8.42 -39.42 -37.87
N LEU A 85 -8.61 -38.20 -38.41
CA LEU A 85 -9.45 -37.95 -39.60
C LEU A 85 -8.77 -38.52 -40.85
N SER A 86 -8.88 -39.83 -41.04
CA SER A 86 -8.23 -40.56 -42.12
C SER A 86 -9.14 -41.65 -42.68
N ALA A 87 -8.81 -42.14 -43.88
CA ALA A 87 -9.52 -43.27 -44.49
C ALA A 87 -9.27 -44.62 -43.79
N LYS A 88 -8.48 -44.66 -42.70
CA LYS A 88 -8.02 -45.91 -42.07
C LYS A 88 -9.00 -46.48 -41.03
N SER A 89 -9.98 -45.71 -40.56
CA SER A 89 -11.01 -46.17 -39.61
C SER A 89 -12.40 -45.86 -40.15
N ILE A 90 -13.42 -46.62 -39.71
CA ILE A 90 -14.80 -46.46 -40.20
C ILE A 90 -15.36 -45.05 -39.88
N ALA A 91 -15.21 -44.58 -38.63
CA ALA A 91 -15.58 -43.21 -38.26
C ALA A 91 -14.75 -42.15 -39.00
N GLY A 92 -13.43 -42.35 -39.12
CA GLY A 92 -12.54 -41.42 -39.82
C GLY A 92 -12.87 -41.30 -41.31
N TRP A 93 -13.20 -42.41 -41.95
CA TRP A 93 -13.62 -42.45 -43.35
C TRP A 93 -14.98 -41.78 -43.55
N CYS A 94 -15.95 -42.10 -42.69
CA CYS A 94 -17.27 -41.48 -42.67
C CYS A 94 -17.17 -39.94 -42.57
N ALA A 95 -16.31 -39.45 -41.69
CA ALA A 95 -16.00 -38.02 -41.57
C ALA A 95 -15.33 -37.47 -42.84
N LEU A 96 -14.25 -38.11 -43.30
CA LEU A 96 -13.41 -37.61 -44.40
C LEU A 96 -14.18 -37.55 -45.73
N LYS A 97 -14.98 -38.56 -46.04
CA LYS A 97 -15.78 -38.63 -47.27
C LYS A 97 -17.13 -37.93 -47.14
N ASN A 98 -17.52 -37.54 -45.92
CA ASN A 98 -18.81 -36.97 -45.59
C ASN A 98 -19.98 -37.81 -46.15
N ARG A 99 -19.93 -39.12 -45.89
CA ARG A 99 -20.92 -40.11 -46.36
C ARG A 99 -21.25 -41.10 -45.27
N LEU A 100 -22.52 -41.53 -45.23
CA LEU A 100 -22.94 -42.66 -44.41
C LEU A 100 -22.22 -43.93 -44.85
N VAL A 101 -21.90 -44.78 -43.88
CA VAL A 101 -21.33 -46.11 -44.09
C VAL A 101 -22.08 -47.12 -43.23
N ASN A 102 -22.51 -48.22 -43.86
CA ASN A 102 -23.21 -49.33 -43.20
C ASN A 102 -22.45 -50.63 -43.49
N VAL A 103 -21.65 -51.07 -42.53
CA VAL A 103 -20.82 -52.28 -42.59
C VAL A 103 -21.55 -53.41 -41.90
N ARG A 104 -21.78 -54.51 -42.63
CA ARG A 104 -22.47 -55.71 -42.16
C ARG A 104 -21.55 -56.65 -41.38
N ASN A 105 -20.26 -56.65 -41.70
CA ASN A 105 -19.23 -57.36 -40.96
C ASN A 105 -17.95 -56.53 -40.85
N ALA A 106 -17.67 -55.97 -39.67
CA ALA A 106 -16.50 -55.13 -39.43
C ALA A 106 -15.16 -55.89 -39.59
N TYR A 107 -15.17 -57.22 -39.53
CA TYR A 107 -13.98 -58.06 -39.75
C TYR A 107 -13.85 -58.55 -41.20
N ASP A 108 -14.82 -58.27 -42.08
CA ASP A 108 -14.76 -58.65 -43.49
C ASP A 108 -13.90 -57.64 -44.28
N ILE A 109 -12.66 -58.03 -44.55
CA ILE A 109 -11.69 -57.22 -45.28
C ILE A 109 -12.18 -56.92 -46.71
N ALA A 110 -12.91 -57.83 -47.35
CA ALA A 110 -13.42 -57.63 -48.71
C ALA A 110 -14.55 -56.61 -48.72
N GLU A 111 -15.45 -56.63 -47.73
CA GLU A 111 -16.50 -55.63 -47.55
C GLU A 111 -15.91 -54.23 -47.32
N LEU A 112 -14.93 -54.11 -46.42
CA LEU A 112 -14.26 -52.83 -46.14
C LEU A 112 -13.49 -52.31 -47.36
N ALA A 113 -12.78 -53.17 -48.07
CA ALA A 113 -12.01 -52.79 -49.26
C ALA A 113 -12.92 -52.39 -50.45
N ALA A 114 -14.13 -52.94 -50.53
CA ALA A 114 -15.13 -52.54 -51.53
C ALA A 114 -15.68 -51.13 -51.25
N ILE A 115 -15.69 -50.68 -50.00
CA ILE A 115 -16.05 -49.31 -49.61
C ILE A 115 -14.90 -48.35 -49.90
N ASP A 116 -13.68 -48.67 -49.45
CA ASP A 116 -12.46 -47.92 -49.78
C ASP A 116 -11.21 -48.81 -49.56
N PRO A 117 -10.26 -48.86 -50.51
CA PRO A 117 -9.07 -49.71 -50.40
C PRO A 117 -8.22 -49.45 -49.14
N ALA A 118 -8.28 -48.24 -48.57
CA ALA A 118 -7.54 -47.85 -47.37
C ALA A 118 -8.27 -48.16 -46.05
N LEU A 119 -9.54 -48.55 -46.11
CA LEU A 119 -10.38 -48.77 -44.93
C LEU A 119 -10.02 -50.07 -44.21
N ARG A 120 -9.74 -49.97 -42.92
CA ARG A 120 -9.47 -51.11 -42.05
C ARG A 120 -10.27 -50.97 -40.75
N PHE A 121 -10.55 -52.09 -40.11
CA PHE A 121 -11.12 -52.11 -38.77
C PHE A 121 -9.98 -52.31 -37.76
N ASP A 122 -9.97 -51.52 -36.68
CA ASP A 122 -8.99 -51.64 -35.61
C ASP A 122 -9.56 -52.49 -34.47
N GLU A 123 -9.10 -53.74 -34.40
CA GLU A 123 -9.56 -54.73 -33.42
C GLU A 123 -8.96 -54.54 -32.02
N ARG A 124 -7.99 -53.64 -31.83
CA ARG A 124 -7.31 -53.45 -30.54
C ARG A 124 -8.27 -53.06 -29.43
N TRP A 125 -9.26 -52.24 -29.74
CA TRP A 125 -10.27 -51.80 -28.77
C TRP A 125 -11.24 -52.93 -28.38
N ASP A 126 -11.59 -53.77 -29.35
CA ASP A 126 -12.38 -54.96 -29.10
C ASP A 126 -11.62 -55.95 -28.19
N MET A 127 -10.32 -56.13 -28.43
CA MET A 127 -9.44 -56.94 -27.58
C MET A 127 -9.29 -56.37 -26.16
N GLN A 128 -9.16 -55.05 -26.01
CA GLN A 128 -9.00 -54.39 -24.71
C GLN A 128 -10.29 -54.38 -23.88
N THR A 129 -11.45 -54.20 -24.52
CA THR A 129 -12.73 -54.04 -23.81
C THR A 129 -13.55 -55.33 -23.72
N GLY A 130 -13.14 -56.40 -24.40
CA GLY A 130 -13.87 -57.66 -24.49
C GLY A 130 -15.18 -57.58 -25.28
N PHE A 131 -15.43 -56.46 -25.97
CA PHE A 131 -16.62 -56.23 -26.80
C PHE A 131 -16.28 -56.55 -28.26
N THR A 132 -17.11 -57.34 -28.96
CA THR A 132 -16.88 -57.66 -30.37
C THR A 132 -17.80 -56.85 -31.27
N THR A 133 -17.22 -55.97 -32.08
CA THR A 133 -17.90 -55.14 -33.07
C THR A 133 -18.12 -55.94 -34.35
N ARG A 134 -19.35 -56.39 -34.55
CA ARG A 134 -19.79 -57.16 -35.73
C ARG A 134 -20.28 -56.26 -36.84
N GLN A 135 -21.10 -55.27 -36.52
CA GLN A 135 -21.76 -54.38 -37.48
C GLN A 135 -21.54 -52.93 -37.08
N VAL A 136 -21.34 -52.05 -38.07
CA VAL A 136 -21.13 -50.63 -37.83
C VAL A 136 -21.98 -49.81 -38.79
N LEU A 137 -22.84 -48.95 -38.24
CA LEU A 137 -23.53 -47.92 -39.00
C LEU A 137 -23.03 -46.56 -38.53
N ALA A 138 -22.41 -45.78 -39.41
CA ALA A 138 -21.93 -44.45 -39.08
C ALA A 138 -22.46 -43.39 -40.05
N HIS A 139 -22.81 -42.22 -39.51
CA HIS A 139 -23.28 -41.08 -40.29
C HIS A 139 -22.52 -39.81 -39.87
N PRO A 140 -22.09 -38.96 -40.82
CA PRO A 140 -21.42 -37.70 -40.50
C PRO A 140 -22.42 -36.70 -39.92
N ILE A 141 -21.98 -35.92 -38.94
CA ILE A 141 -22.76 -34.85 -38.35
C ILE A 141 -22.33 -33.54 -38.99
N VAL A 142 -23.19 -32.98 -39.83
CA VAL A 142 -22.89 -31.80 -40.63
C VAL A 142 -23.96 -30.73 -40.42
N PHE A 143 -23.51 -29.48 -40.32
CA PHE A 143 -24.43 -28.33 -40.35
C PHE A 143 -23.82 -27.18 -41.16
N LYS A 144 -24.58 -26.63 -42.12
CA LYS A 144 -24.14 -25.52 -43.00
C LYS A 144 -22.74 -25.74 -43.58
N ASN A 145 -22.49 -26.94 -44.11
CA ASN A 145 -21.22 -27.40 -44.69
C ASN A 145 -20.05 -27.58 -43.70
N TYR A 146 -20.26 -27.40 -42.39
CA TYR A 146 -19.27 -27.74 -41.36
C TYR A 146 -19.46 -29.18 -40.90
N LEU A 147 -18.41 -30.00 -41.04
CA LEU A 147 -18.32 -31.29 -40.37
C LEU A 147 -18.05 -31.06 -38.89
N LEU A 148 -18.99 -31.48 -38.05
CA LEU A 148 -18.95 -31.27 -36.60
C LEU A 148 -18.59 -32.55 -35.84
N GLY A 149 -18.87 -33.71 -36.41
CA GLY A 149 -18.68 -34.98 -35.75
C GLY A 149 -19.10 -36.17 -36.60
N VAL A 150 -19.13 -37.35 -35.97
CA VAL A 150 -19.66 -38.60 -36.52
C VAL A 150 -20.41 -39.32 -35.42
N ILE A 151 -21.61 -39.80 -35.71
CA ILE A 151 -22.31 -40.76 -34.86
C ILE A 151 -22.09 -42.16 -35.42
N GLN A 152 -21.69 -43.09 -34.55
CA GLN A 152 -21.41 -44.48 -34.90
C GLN A 152 -22.22 -45.42 -33.99
N LEU A 153 -23.05 -46.26 -34.59
CA LEU A 153 -23.79 -47.34 -33.93
C LEU A 153 -23.08 -48.67 -34.18
N MET A 154 -22.98 -49.48 -33.14
CA MET A 154 -22.31 -50.78 -33.19
C MET A 154 -23.26 -51.88 -32.73
N ASN A 155 -23.35 -52.93 -33.54
CA ASN A 155 -24.15 -54.14 -33.35
C ASN A 155 -25.62 -53.90 -33.06
N ARG A 156 -26.49 -54.29 -34.00
CA ARG A 156 -27.93 -54.29 -33.72
C ARG A 156 -28.31 -55.52 -32.89
N LYS A 157 -29.04 -55.28 -31.80
CA LYS A 157 -29.67 -56.28 -30.92
C LYS A 157 -30.57 -57.20 -31.75
N ALA A 158 -30.55 -58.49 -31.42
CA ALA A 158 -31.09 -59.61 -32.22
C ALA A 158 -30.26 -60.05 -33.45
N GLY A 159 -29.08 -59.45 -33.72
CA GLY A 159 -28.09 -59.96 -34.67
C GLY A 159 -28.38 -59.69 -36.16
N SER A 160 -29.51 -59.07 -36.48
CA SER A 160 -29.86 -58.59 -37.84
C SER A 160 -29.03 -57.37 -38.23
N ALA A 161 -28.68 -57.19 -39.50
CA ALA A 161 -28.00 -55.97 -39.97
C ALA A 161 -28.84 -54.70 -39.77
N PHE A 162 -28.18 -53.53 -39.74
CA PHE A 162 -28.86 -52.24 -39.85
C PHE A 162 -29.54 -52.14 -41.22
N VAL A 163 -30.80 -51.71 -41.24
CA VAL A 163 -31.64 -51.60 -42.44
C VAL A 163 -31.86 -50.13 -42.82
N GLU A 164 -32.42 -49.87 -44.00
CA GLU A 164 -32.63 -48.51 -44.52
C GLU A 164 -33.42 -47.56 -43.59
N ILE A 165 -34.28 -48.10 -42.72
CA ILE A 165 -35.00 -47.28 -41.73
C ILE A 165 -34.06 -46.77 -40.63
N ASP A 166 -33.04 -47.55 -40.26
CA ASP A 166 -32.01 -47.16 -39.30
C ASP A 166 -31.11 -46.09 -39.92
N GLU A 167 -30.76 -46.22 -41.21
CA GLU A 167 -29.98 -45.22 -41.94
C GLU A 167 -30.70 -43.86 -42.00
N ARG A 168 -31.99 -43.88 -42.37
CA ARG A 168 -32.81 -42.65 -42.42
C ARG A 168 -32.97 -42.01 -41.06
N SER A 169 -33.23 -42.80 -40.03
CA SER A 169 -33.43 -42.28 -38.67
C SER A 169 -32.11 -41.77 -38.07
N LEU A 170 -30.97 -42.42 -38.36
CA LEU A 170 -29.66 -41.95 -37.93
C LEU A 170 -29.29 -40.62 -38.61
N LYS A 171 -29.68 -40.44 -39.87
CA LYS A 171 -29.54 -39.16 -40.57
C LYS A 171 -30.35 -38.05 -39.89
N GLU A 172 -31.62 -38.31 -39.55
CA GLU A 172 -32.47 -37.33 -38.84
C GLU A 172 -31.86 -36.92 -37.48
N VAL A 173 -31.37 -37.90 -36.70
CA VAL A 173 -30.66 -37.63 -35.44
C VAL A 173 -29.38 -36.82 -35.69
N SER A 174 -28.61 -37.16 -36.74
CA SER A 174 -27.37 -36.47 -37.10
C SER A 174 -27.60 -35.01 -37.48
N ASP A 175 -28.66 -34.71 -38.23
CA ASP A 175 -28.98 -33.34 -38.65
C ASP A 175 -29.30 -32.46 -37.43
N ILE A 176 -30.02 -33.00 -36.45
CA ILE A 176 -30.38 -32.30 -35.22
C ILE A 176 -29.17 -32.14 -34.29
N LEU A 177 -28.36 -33.19 -34.14
CA LEU A 177 -27.07 -33.10 -33.46
C LEU A 177 -26.17 -32.05 -34.12
N GLY A 178 -26.23 -31.91 -35.45
CA GLY A 178 -25.51 -30.87 -36.18
C GLY A 178 -25.90 -29.46 -35.75
N ILE A 179 -27.20 -29.20 -35.59
CA ILE A 179 -27.70 -27.89 -35.10
C ILE A 179 -27.24 -27.64 -33.66
N ALA A 180 -27.39 -28.64 -32.78
CA ALA A 180 -27.03 -28.53 -31.37
C ALA A 180 -25.52 -28.34 -31.18
N LEU A 181 -24.70 -29.18 -31.80
CA LEU A 181 -23.23 -29.09 -31.74
C LEU A 181 -22.72 -27.82 -32.42
N TYR A 182 -23.34 -27.33 -33.49
CA TYR A 182 -22.97 -26.04 -34.08
C TYR A 182 -23.29 -24.88 -33.15
N THR A 183 -24.46 -24.90 -32.50
CA THR A 183 -24.89 -23.86 -31.56
C THR A 183 -23.99 -23.84 -30.34
N GLN A 184 -23.68 -25.00 -29.77
CA GLN A 184 -22.72 -25.16 -28.68
C GLN A 184 -21.31 -24.75 -29.11
N LYS A 185 -20.77 -25.24 -30.23
CA LYS A 185 -19.46 -24.80 -30.74
C LYS A 185 -19.40 -23.29 -30.99
N ARG A 186 -20.50 -22.67 -31.43
CA ARG A 186 -20.59 -21.21 -31.60
C ARG A 186 -20.69 -20.48 -30.26
N LEU A 187 -21.37 -21.05 -29.26
CA LEU A 187 -21.40 -20.56 -27.89
C LEU A 187 -20.02 -20.69 -27.24
N THR A 188 -19.39 -21.87 -27.24
CA THR A 188 -18.02 -22.10 -26.77
C THR A 188 -17.02 -21.22 -27.51
N LYS A 189 -17.13 -20.99 -28.83
CA LYS A 189 -16.26 -20.07 -29.56
C LYS A 189 -16.56 -18.58 -29.27
N ARG A 190 -17.82 -18.24 -28.94
CA ARG A 190 -18.22 -16.94 -28.35
C ARG A 190 -17.69 -16.75 -26.93
N TYR A 191 -17.53 -17.82 -26.17
CA TYR A 191 -17.10 -17.80 -24.77
C TYR A 191 -15.59 -18.02 -24.59
N ALA A 192 -14.92 -18.68 -25.53
CA ALA A 192 -13.47 -18.84 -25.61
C ALA A 192 -12.74 -17.50 -25.86
N THR A 193 -13.49 -16.49 -26.31
CA THR A 193 -13.05 -15.10 -26.48
C THR A 193 -13.69 -14.18 -25.43
N GLY A 194 -14.11 -14.72 -24.29
CA GLY A 194 -14.64 -13.95 -23.17
C GLY A 194 -13.54 -13.47 -22.23
N LYS A 195 -13.66 -12.24 -21.74
CA LYS A 195 -12.74 -11.61 -20.78
C LYS A 195 -12.50 -12.39 -19.47
N PHE A 196 -13.34 -13.38 -19.17
CA PHE A 196 -13.29 -14.21 -17.95
C PHE A 196 -12.95 -15.68 -18.21
N ASN A 197 -12.48 -16.03 -19.42
CA ASN A 197 -12.23 -17.43 -19.79
C ASN A 197 -11.17 -18.10 -18.90
N LEU A 198 -10.13 -17.36 -18.47
CA LEU A 198 -9.12 -17.89 -17.55
C LEU A 198 -9.72 -18.32 -16.21
N LEU A 199 -10.76 -17.62 -15.73
CA LEU A 199 -11.46 -17.99 -14.49
C LEU A 199 -12.24 -19.31 -14.63
N LEU A 200 -12.82 -19.54 -15.81
CA LEU A 200 -13.52 -20.79 -16.14
C LEU A 200 -12.53 -21.97 -16.26
N GLN A 201 -11.40 -21.74 -16.95
CA GLN A 201 -10.35 -22.76 -17.16
C GLN A 201 -9.69 -23.19 -15.85
N ASN A 202 -9.48 -22.25 -14.92
CA ASN A 202 -8.88 -22.54 -13.62
C ASN A 202 -9.89 -23.01 -12.56
N HIS A 203 -11.12 -23.35 -12.97
CA HIS A 203 -12.23 -23.77 -12.10
C HIS A 203 -12.53 -22.80 -10.94
N ARG A 204 -12.22 -21.50 -11.11
CA ARG A 204 -12.50 -20.44 -10.12
C ARG A 204 -13.86 -19.79 -10.31
N LEU A 205 -14.51 -20.06 -11.44
CA LEU A 205 -15.85 -19.61 -11.78
C LEU A 205 -16.54 -20.72 -12.60
N ALA A 206 -17.77 -21.08 -12.25
CA ALA A 206 -18.56 -21.98 -13.09
C ALA A 206 -19.34 -21.21 -14.17
N GLN A 207 -19.64 -21.86 -15.30
CA GLN A 207 -20.33 -21.22 -16.43
C GLN A 207 -21.71 -20.67 -16.03
N ASN A 208 -22.46 -21.42 -15.23
CA ASN A 208 -23.76 -21.01 -14.71
C ASN A 208 -23.67 -19.80 -13.75
N GLU A 209 -22.57 -19.66 -13.01
CA GLU A 209 -22.30 -18.51 -12.14
C GLU A 209 -21.94 -17.27 -12.95
N LEU A 210 -21.15 -17.42 -14.02
CA LEU A 210 -20.85 -16.33 -14.94
C LEU A 210 -22.12 -15.77 -15.60
N GLU A 211 -23.03 -16.64 -16.04
CA GLU A 211 -24.30 -16.24 -16.64
C GLU A 211 -25.20 -15.51 -15.64
N LYS A 212 -25.28 -16.00 -14.39
CA LYS A 212 -25.98 -15.30 -13.30
C LYS A 212 -25.35 -13.94 -13.02
N ALA A 213 -24.02 -13.85 -12.98
CA ALA A 213 -23.31 -12.59 -12.76
C ALA A 213 -23.57 -11.57 -13.87
N ILE A 214 -23.67 -12.01 -15.13
CA ILE A 214 -24.03 -11.15 -16.28
C ILE A 214 -25.45 -10.60 -16.13
N ILE A 215 -26.41 -11.44 -15.73
CA ILE A 215 -27.81 -11.02 -15.52
C ILE A 215 -27.90 -10.03 -14.36
N GLN A 216 -27.25 -10.32 -13.23
CA GLN A 216 -27.22 -9.45 -12.06
C GLN A 216 -26.54 -8.11 -12.35
N ALA A 217 -25.42 -8.11 -13.08
CA ALA A 217 -24.72 -6.89 -13.48
C ALA A 217 -25.63 -5.97 -14.31
N ARG A 218 -26.43 -6.54 -15.23
CA ARG A 218 -27.43 -5.78 -16.01
C ARG A 218 -28.56 -5.22 -15.15
N GLN A 219 -29.09 -6.02 -14.21
CA GLN A 219 -30.17 -5.58 -13.32
C GLN A 219 -29.72 -4.47 -12.37
N LYS A 220 -28.52 -4.59 -11.80
CA LYS A 220 -27.94 -3.61 -10.87
C LYS A 220 -27.26 -2.42 -11.59
N ASN A 221 -27.16 -2.47 -12.93
CA ASN A 221 -26.44 -1.50 -13.75
C ASN A 221 -24.98 -1.26 -13.29
N VAL A 222 -24.26 -2.34 -13.00
CA VAL A 222 -22.86 -2.32 -12.56
C VAL A 222 -21.97 -3.18 -13.46
N ALA A 223 -20.65 -3.02 -13.35
CA ALA A 223 -19.69 -3.84 -14.06
C ALA A 223 -19.75 -5.31 -13.59
N ILE A 224 -19.55 -6.25 -14.51
CA ILE A 224 -19.59 -7.69 -14.20
C ILE A 224 -18.47 -8.05 -13.21
N GLU A 225 -17.31 -7.43 -13.37
CA GLU A 225 -16.13 -7.54 -12.50
C GLU A 225 -16.50 -7.28 -11.03
N SER A 226 -17.36 -6.28 -10.76
CA SER A 226 -17.80 -5.95 -9.41
C SER A 226 -18.68 -7.06 -8.81
N ILE A 227 -19.53 -7.70 -9.62
CA ILE A 227 -20.36 -8.84 -9.18
C ILE A 227 -19.50 -10.08 -8.90
N LEU A 228 -18.50 -10.35 -9.75
CA LEU A 228 -17.56 -11.46 -9.54
C LEU A 228 -16.81 -11.31 -8.20
N ILE A 229 -16.41 -10.10 -7.83
CA ILE A 229 -15.65 -9.83 -6.59
C ILE A 229 -16.57 -9.81 -5.37
N SER A 230 -17.72 -9.12 -5.43
CA SER A 230 -18.58 -8.89 -4.26
C SER A 230 -19.50 -10.07 -3.96
N ASP A 231 -20.23 -10.56 -4.97
CA ASP A 231 -21.28 -11.57 -4.79
C ASP A 231 -20.70 -12.99 -4.89
N LEU A 232 -19.77 -13.24 -5.82
CA LEU A 232 -19.12 -14.54 -6.01
C LEU A 232 -17.77 -14.69 -5.28
N LYS A 233 -17.31 -13.65 -4.57
CA LYS A 233 -16.08 -13.65 -3.74
C LYS A 233 -14.81 -14.10 -4.46
N ILE A 234 -14.73 -13.88 -5.77
CA ILE A 234 -13.51 -14.16 -6.54
C ILE A 234 -12.45 -13.12 -6.19
N ALA A 235 -11.21 -13.56 -5.97
CA ALA A 235 -10.13 -12.66 -5.63
C ALA A 235 -9.87 -11.67 -6.78
N LYS A 236 -9.74 -10.39 -6.43
CA LYS A 236 -9.46 -9.29 -7.36
C LYS A 236 -8.29 -9.58 -8.32
N LYS A 237 -7.23 -10.21 -7.80
CA LYS A 237 -6.04 -10.62 -8.57
C LYS A 237 -6.35 -11.61 -9.69
N ASP A 238 -7.26 -12.56 -9.45
CA ASP A 238 -7.63 -13.55 -10.46
C ASP A 238 -8.44 -12.91 -11.59
N VAL A 239 -9.33 -11.98 -11.24
CA VAL A 239 -10.12 -11.23 -12.22
C VAL A 239 -9.18 -10.40 -13.11
N LEU A 240 -8.22 -9.67 -12.52
CA LEU A 240 -7.23 -8.90 -13.26
C LEU A 240 -6.33 -9.78 -14.13
N ALA A 241 -5.88 -10.94 -13.64
CA ALA A 241 -5.10 -11.88 -14.43
C ALA A 241 -5.87 -12.36 -15.68
N SER A 242 -7.17 -12.64 -15.53
CA SER A 242 -8.03 -13.00 -16.66
C SER A 242 -8.18 -11.86 -17.68
N LEU A 243 -8.31 -10.61 -17.20
CA LEU A 243 -8.38 -9.44 -18.07
C LEU A 243 -7.04 -9.17 -18.79
N SER A 244 -5.92 -9.35 -18.10
CA SER A 244 -4.57 -9.20 -18.64
C SER A 244 -4.35 -10.12 -19.84
N GLN A 245 -4.69 -11.41 -19.67
CA GLN A 245 -4.57 -12.40 -20.73
C GLN A 245 -5.53 -12.13 -21.89
N PHE A 246 -6.74 -11.65 -21.60
CA PHE A 246 -7.72 -11.36 -22.64
C PHE A 246 -7.31 -10.17 -23.52
N TYR A 247 -6.82 -9.10 -22.92
CA TYR A 247 -6.45 -7.86 -23.62
C TYR A 247 -4.98 -7.83 -24.08
N ASP A 248 -4.18 -8.82 -23.70
CA ASP A 248 -2.73 -8.90 -23.96
C ASP A 248 -1.97 -7.65 -23.49
N VAL A 249 -2.28 -7.19 -22.26
CA VAL A 249 -1.66 -6.01 -21.64
C VAL A 249 -1.38 -6.24 -20.16
N GLU A 250 -0.42 -5.48 -19.62
CA GLU A 250 -0.11 -5.45 -18.19
C GLU A 250 -1.32 -4.97 -17.35
N THR A 251 -1.37 -5.40 -16.09
CA THR A 251 -2.41 -4.96 -15.14
C THR A 251 -1.89 -3.88 -14.21
N VAL A 252 -2.78 -2.99 -13.78
CA VAL A 252 -2.49 -1.98 -12.76
C VAL A 252 -3.59 -2.03 -11.70
N GLU A 253 -3.16 -2.08 -10.45
CA GLU A 253 -4.03 -1.92 -9.28
C GLU A 253 -3.79 -0.57 -8.61
N PHE A 254 -4.81 -0.02 -7.96
CA PHE A 254 -4.61 1.16 -7.14
C PHE A 254 -3.71 0.84 -5.94
N THR A 255 -2.67 1.64 -5.76
CA THR A 255 -1.86 1.68 -4.54
C THR A 255 -1.58 3.15 -4.20
N GLN A 256 -1.42 3.47 -2.92
CA GLN A 256 -1.13 4.85 -2.48
C GLN A 256 0.26 5.35 -2.91
N ASN A 257 1.06 4.50 -3.55
CA ASN A 257 2.44 4.79 -3.98
C ASN A 257 2.55 4.98 -5.50
N ILE A 258 1.43 4.99 -6.24
CA ILE A 258 1.48 5.26 -7.69
C ILE A 258 2.00 6.67 -7.90
N PRO A 259 3.12 6.87 -8.63
CA PRO A 259 3.65 8.20 -8.91
C PRO A 259 2.62 9.03 -9.67
N ILE A 260 2.49 10.31 -9.30
CA ILE A 260 1.52 11.22 -9.92
C ILE A 260 2.15 11.86 -11.16
N PRO A 261 1.62 11.65 -12.37
CA PRO A 261 2.18 12.21 -13.59
C PRO A 261 1.64 13.63 -13.85
N GLY A 262 2.11 14.60 -13.07
CA GLY A 262 1.60 15.99 -13.12
C GLY A 262 1.56 16.61 -14.53
N GLU A 263 2.62 16.44 -15.32
CA GLU A 263 2.67 16.96 -16.70
C GLU A 263 1.65 16.31 -17.65
N LEU A 264 1.29 15.04 -17.42
CA LEU A 264 0.31 14.31 -18.25
C LEU A 264 -1.13 14.58 -17.82
N LEU A 265 -1.34 15.02 -16.58
CA LEU A 265 -2.65 15.40 -16.05
C LEU A 265 -2.99 16.87 -16.37
N ALA A 266 -1.99 17.70 -16.67
CA ALA A 266 -2.16 19.10 -17.05
C ALA A 266 -3.15 19.26 -18.22
N GLY A 267 -4.26 19.96 -17.97
CA GLY A 267 -5.32 20.20 -18.96
C GLY A 267 -6.41 19.12 -19.05
N LEU A 268 -6.30 18.01 -18.29
CA LEU A 268 -7.33 16.98 -18.23
C LEU A 268 -8.37 17.29 -17.14
N LYS A 269 -9.65 17.24 -17.50
CA LYS A 269 -10.75 17.46 -16.54
C LYS A 269 -11.06 16.17 -15.77
N VAL A 270 -11.02 16.20 -14.44
CA VAL A 270 -11.35 15.04 -13.57
C VAL A 270 -12.73 14.41 -13.88
N PRO A 271 -13.83 15.17 -14.09
CA PRO A 271 -15.10 14.58 -14.49
C PRO A 271 -15.03 13.83 -15.82
N PHE A 272 -14.21 14.30 -16.76
CA PHE A 272 -14.01 13.64 -18.05
C PHE A 272 -13.31 12.28 -17.87
N LEU A 273 -12.22 12.21 -17.10
CA LEU A 273 -11.53 10.96 -16.80
C LEU A 273 -12.41 9.95 -16.07
N ARG A 274 -13.22 10.41 -15.10
CA ARG A 274 -14.16 9.55 -14.36
C ARG A 274 -15.26 8.98 -15.23
N ASN A 275 -15.80 9.79 -16.15
CA ASN A 275 -16.87 9.35 -17.06
C ASN A 275 -16.36 8.36 -18.11
N HIS A 276 -15.09 8.47 -18.51
CA HIS A 276 -14.50 7.63 -19.55
C HIS A 276 -13.61 6.49 -19.02
N PHE A 277 -13.44 6.37 -17.69
CA PHE A 277 -12.71 5.28 -17.01
C PHE A 277 -11.30 5.02 -17.56
N TRP A 278 -10.50 6.08 -17.67
CA TRP A 278 -9.07 5.95 -17.96
C TRP A 278 -8.27 7.08 -17.30
N VAL A 279 -6.97 6.85 -17.10
CA VAL A 279 -6.04 7.84 -16.52
C VAL A 279 -4.60 7.58 -16.99
N PRO A 280 -3.84 8.61 -17.42
CA PRO A 280 -2.42 8.46 -17.73
C PRO A 280 -1.64 8.22 -16.44
N LEU A 281 -0.66 7.31 -16.46
CA LEU A 281 0.14 6.94 -15.28
C LEU A 281 1.56 7.49 -15.32
N ARG A 282 2.22 7.48 -16.48
CA ARG A 282 3.60 7.94 -16.69
C ARG A 282 3.97 7.95 -18.17
N GLU A 283 5.09 8.59 -18.49
CA GLU A 283 5.73 8.50 -19.81
C GLU A 283 6.94 7.55 -19.75
N GLU A 284 7.01 6.57 -20.66
CA GLU A 284 8.10 5.61 -20.81
C GLU A 284 8.45 5.46 -22.30
N ASP A 285 9.74 5.57 -22.67
CA ASP A 285 10.23 5.36 -24.05
C ASP A 285 9.44 6.12 -25.14
N ASN A 286 9.09 7.39 -24.87
CA ASN A 286 8.27 8.24 -25.75
C ASN A 286 6.85 7.66 -26.01
N ARG A 287 6.33 6.89 -25.06
CA ARG A 287 4.96 6.38 -25.01
C ARG A 287 4.31 6.78 -23.68
N ILE A 288 3.02 7.09 -23.70
CA ILE A 288 2.23 7.37 -22.50
C ILE A 288 1.61 6.06 -22.02
N VAL A 289 1.90 5.67 -20.79
CA VAL A 289 1.30 4.51 -20.13
C VAL A 289 -0.06 4.94 -19.58
N ILE A 290 -1.14 4.27 -19.99
CA ILE A 290 -2.53 4.62 -19.63
C ILE A 290 -3.20 3.43 -18.95
N ALA A 291 -3.72 3.65 -17.74
CA ALA A 291 -4.66 2.73 -17.11
C ALA A 291 -6.06 2.94 -17.71
N VAL A 292 -6.68 1.87 -18.21
CA VAL A 292 -8.02 1.91 -18.83
C VAL A 292 -8.76 0.60 -18.54
N ASP A 293 -10.08 0.67 -18.39
CA ASP A 293 -10.89 -0.54 -18.14
C ASP A 293 -11.07 -1.41 -19.39
N ASN A 294 -11.04 -0.80 -20.59
CA ASN A 294 -11.11 -1.48 -21.88
C ASN A 294 -10.12 -0.88 -22.91
N PRO A 295 -8.95 -1.51 -23.10
CA PRO A 295 -7.93 -1.08 -24.06
C PRO A 295 -8.34 -1.14 -25.54
N HIS A 296 -9.49 -1.74 -25.89
CA HIS A 296 -9.96 -1.87 -27.28
C HIS A 296 -11.03 -0.86 -27.67
N ASP A 297 -11.41 0.05 -26.77
CA ASP A 297 -12.43 1.07 -27.03
C ASP A 297 -11.92 2.17 -27.96
N GLN A 298 -12.25 2.05 -29.26
CA GLN A 298 -11.76 2.95 -30.30
C GLN A 298 -12.21 4.42 -30.11
N GLN A 299 -13.37 4.65 -29.49
CA GLN A 299 -13.84 6.00 -29.24
C GLN A 299 -12.96 6.69 -28.20
N ARG A 300 -12.71 6.02 -27.07
CA ARG A 300 -11.86 6.55 -26.00
C ARG A 300 -10.41 6.70 -26.45
N ILE A 301 -9.90 5.78 -27.27
CA ILE A 301 -8.57 5.92 -27.88
C ILE A 301 -8.52 7.15 -28.79
N GLY A 302 -9.58 7.43 -29.55
CA GLY A 302 -9.69 8.64 -30.39
C GLY A 302 -9.63 9.92 -29.56
N GLU A 303 -10.34 9.96 -28.44
CA GLU A 303 -10.33 11.08 -27.48
C GLU A 303 -8.95 11.26 -26.84
N MET A 304 -8.28 10.17 -26.44
CA MET A 304 -6.91 10.20 -25.93
C MET A 304 -5.92 10.77 -26.97
N ARG A 305 -6.06 10.41 -28.25
CA ARG A 305 -5.23 10.96 -29.34
C ARG A 305 -5.43 12.46 -29.55
N ALA A 306 -6.66 12.95 -29.35
CA ALA A 306 -6.95 14.38 -29.42
C ALA A 306 -6.31 15.15 -28.26
N LEU A 307 -6.26 14.55 -27.08
CA LEU A 307 -5.65 15.14 -25.87
C LEU A 307 -4.12 15.07 -25.88
N PHE A 308 -3.53 14.04 -26.52
CA PHE A 308 -2.09 13.87 -26.64
C PHE A 308 -1.64 13.73 -28.11
N PRO A 309 -1.57 14.84 -28.89
CA PRO A 309 -1.21 14.79 -30.30
C PRO A 309 0.21 14.25 -30.51
N GLY A 310 0.37 13.31 -31.44
CA GLY A 310 1.69 12.78 -31.85
C GLY A 310 2.35 11.80 -30.87
N LYS A 311 1.73 11.49 -29.73
CA LYS A 311 2.22 10.52 -28.74
C LYS A 311 1.68 9.11 -29.02
N LYS A 312 2.47 8.09 -28.69
CA LYS A 312 2.06 6.67 -28.74
C LYS A 312 1.57 6.24 -27.35
N PHE A 313 0.64 5.28 -27.29
CA PHE A 313 0.08 4.80 -26.03
C PHE A 313 0.53 3.36 -25.73
N LYS A 314 0.85 3.09 -24.46
CA LYS A 314 0.96 1.75 -23.88
C LYS A 314 -0.21 1.58 -22.91
N PHE A 315 -1.10 0.63 -23.15
CA PHE A 315 -2.27 0.43 -22.29
C PHE A 315 -1.96 -0.57 -21.19
N CYS A 316 -2.50 -0.31 -20.00
CA CYS A 316 -2.58 -1.25 -18.89
C CYS A 316 -4.06 -1.40 -18.50
N VAL A 317 -4.50 -2.63 -18.25
CA VAL A 317 -5.88 -2.88 -17.83
C VAL A 317 -6.02 -2.76 -16.32
N ALA A 318 -7.05 -2.03 -15.87
CA ALA A 318 -7.36 -1.84 -14.45
C ALA A 318 -8.87 -1.91 -14.22
N LEU A 319 -9.30 -2.26 -13.00
CA LEU A 319 -10.72 -2.24 -12.67
C LEU A 319 -11.23 -0.80 -12.61
N LYS A 320 -12.50 -0.58 -12.98
CA LYS A 320 -13.14 0.74 -12.90
C LYS A 320 -13.00 1.40 -11.52
N GLN A 321 -13.10 0.61 -10.45
CA GLN A 321 -12.93 1.09 -9.08
C GLN A 321 -11.49 1.56 -8.83
N ASP A 322 -10.49 0.79 -9.24
CA ASP A 322 -9.08 1.17 -9.14
C ASP A 322 -8.79 2.44 -9.94
N ILE A 323 -9.33 2.56 -11.16
CA ILE A 323 -9.16 3.77 -11.97
C ILE A 323 -9.79 4.98 -11.29
N LEU A 324 -10.99 4.83 -10.70
CA LEU A 324 -11.62 5.91 -9.94
C LEU A 324 -10.84 6.26 -8.67
N GLU A 325 -10.21 5.29 -8.01
CA GLU A 325 -9.34 5.51 -6.85
C GLU A 325 -8.02 6.18 -7.25
N ILE A 326 -7.38 5.78 -8.36
CA ILE A 326 -6.22 6.44 -8.95
C ILE A 326 -6.58 7.88 -9.32
N ILE A 327 -7.70 8.10 -10.02
CA ILE A 327 -8.15 9.44 -10.35
C ILE A 327 -8.43 10.23 -9.07
N LYS A 328 -9.06 9.64 -8.05
CA LYS A 328 -9.32 10.30 -6.77
C LYS A 328 -8.02 10.65 -6.04
N PHE A 329 -7.02 9.77 -6.06
CA PHE A 329 -5.71 9.97 -5.46
C PHE A 329 -4.92 11.06 -6.19
N PHE A 330 -4.84 10.98 -7.53
CA PHE A 330 -4.29 12.04 -8.38
C PHE A 330 -5.05 13.35 -8.18
N SER A 331 -6.37 13.30 -8.02
CA SER A 331 -7.21 14.46 -7.70
C SER A 331 -7.12 14.92 -6.23
N GLN A 332 -6.60 14.13 -5.30
CA GLN A 332 -6.49 14.48 -3.88
C GLN A 332 -5.17 15.20 -3.63
N ASP A 333 -4.10 14.78 -4.29
CA ASP A 333 -2.85 15.54 -4.37
C ASP A 333 -2.94 16.67 -5.40
N GLU A 334 -3.66 16.56 -6.53
CA GLU A 334 -3.96 17.72 -7.40
C GLU A 334 -4.93 18.70 -6.73
N LYS A 335 -5.98 18.31 -6.00
CA LYS A 335 -6.77 19.33 -5.26
C LYS A 335 -5.98 20.04 -4.17
N GLN A 336 -4.79 19.56 -3.81
CA GLN A 336 -3.91 20.19 -2.85
C GLN A 336 -2.74 20.95 -3.51
N MET A 337 -2.12 20.38 -4.54
CA MET A 337 -1.02 20.96 -5.33
C MET A 337 -1.52 21.77 -6.53
N ALA A 338 -2.54 21.30 -7.25
CA ALA A 338 -3.21 22.07 -8.30
C ALA A 338 -4.03 23.24 -7.74
N ASP A 339 -4.51 23.24 -6.49
CA ASP A 339 -5.05 24.46 -5.85
C ASP A 339 -3.94 25.51 -5.66
N ILE A 340 -2.74 25.09 -5.22
CA ILE A 340 -1.59 26.00 -5.08
C ILE A 340 -1.07 26.44 -6.44
N GLU A 341 -0.91 25.54 -7.40
CA GLU A 341 -0.48 25.87 -8.76
C GLU A 341 -1.53 26.69 -9.51
N GLU A 342 -2.82 26.48 -9.29
CA GLU A 342 -3.90 27.31 -9.83
C GLU A 342 -3.86 28.70 -9.20
N ILE A 343 -3.75 28.82 -7.87
CA ILE A 343 -3.51 30.09 -7.17
C ILE A 343 -2.25 30.78 -7.70
N LEU A 344 -1.12 30.06 -7.80
CA LEU A 344 0.14 30.60 -8.32
C LEU A 344 0.05 30.94 -9.82
N SER A 345 -0.76 30.24 -10.60
CA SER A 345 -0.98 30.52 -12.03
C SER A 345 -1.80 31.78 -12.23
N VAL A 346 -2.83 32.00 -11.40
CA VAL A 346 -3.59 33.26 -11.34
C VAL A 346 -2.63 34.39 -10.95
N MET A 347 -1.85 34.19 -9.90
CA MET A 347 -0.86 35.16 -9.43
C MET A 347 0.21 35.48 -10.49
N ARG A 348 0.66 34.48 -11.28
CA ARG A 348 1.61 34.65 -12.40
C ARG A 348 0.99 35.35 -13.61
N LYS A 349 -0.28 35.11 -13.90
CA LYS A 349 -1.02 35.83 -14.97
C LYS A 349 -1.22 37.30 -14.59
N GLU A 350 -1.65 37.56 -13.37
CA GLU A 350 -1.77 38.92 -12.82
C GLU A 350 -0.39 39.63 -12.83
N SER A 351 0.70 38.93 -12.49
CA SER A 351 2.04 39.54 -12.55
C SER A 351 2.49 39.95 -13.94
N ASN A 352 2.06 39.25 -15.00
CA ASN A 352 2.38 39.61 -16.38
C ASN A 352 1.52 40.78 -16.89
N GLU A 353 0.32 40.97 -16.38
CA GLU A 353 -0.54 42.11 -16.68
C GLU A 353 -0.13 43.39 -15.91
N ILE A 354 0.49 43.24 -14.74
CA ILE A 354 1.02 44.33 -13.91
C ILE A 354 2.32 44.93 -14.47
N GLU A 355 3.00 44.30 -15.45
CA GLU A 355 4.17 44.90 -16.11
C GLU A 355 3.84 46.22 -16.86
N GLU A 356 2.56 46.57 -17.07
CA GLU A 356 2.11 47.83 -17.69
C GLU A 356 1.56 48.88 -16.69
N ALA A 357 1.44 48.58 -15.39
CA ALA A 357 1.04 49.55 -14.37
C ALA A 357 1.60 49.20 -12.98
N GLU A 358 2.36 50.11 -12.36
CA GLU A 358 2.89 49.99 -10.98
C GLU A 358 1.76 49.99 -9.95
N ASN A 359 1.07 48.87 -9.77
CA ASN A 359 0.16 48.63 -8.66
C ASN A 359 0.76 47.59 -7.71
N GLU A 360 0.96 47.99 -6.46
CA GLU A 360 1.30 47.09 -5.36
C GLU A 360 0.14 46.12 -5.11
N VAL A 361 0.45 44.81 -5.11
CA VAL A 361 -0.44 43.73 -4.71
C VAL A 361 -0.89 43.97 -3.26
N ARG A 362 -2.22 43.90 -3.01
CA ARG A 362 -2.80 44.26 -1.70
C ARG A 362 -2.73 43.08 -0.73
N GLU A 363 -2.54 43.40 0.55
CA GLU A 363 -2.42 42.44 1.65
C GLU A 363 -3.71 41.61 1.90
N GLU A 364 -4.84 42.05 1.33
CA GLU A 364 -6.16 41.43 1.42
C GLU A 364 -6.47 40.47 0.27
N ASP A 365 -5.53 40.24 -0.65
CA ASP A 365 -5.77 39.36 -1.78
C ASP A 365 -6.09 37.93 -1.32
N ASN A 366 -7.28 37.47 -1.69
CA ASN A 366 -7.80 36.15 -1.33
C ASN A 366 -6.84 35.02 -1.76
N ALA A 367 -6.07 35.24 -2.83
CA ALA A 367 -5.02 34.34 -3.30
C ALA A 367 -3.88 34.17 -2.26
N VAL A 368 -3.38 35.26 -1.68
CA VAL A 368 -2.32 35.24 -0.66
C VAL A 368 -2.81 34.56 0.62
N VAL A 369 -4.04 34.87 1.05
CA VAL A 369 -4.65 34.24 2.23
C VAL A 369 -4.77 32.73 2.05
N LYS A 370 -5.30 32.27 0.91
CA LYS A 370 -5.41 30.84 0.60
C LYS A 370 -4.05 30.17 0.52
N LEU A 371 -3.07 30.81 -0.14
CA LEU A 371 -1.71 30.29 -0.28
C LEU A 371 -1.04 30.06 1.08
N VAL A 372 -1.04 31.06 1.97
CA VAL A 372 -0.41 30.94 3.29
C VAL A 372 -1.09 29.86 4.14
N ASN A 373 -2.43 29.84 4.18
CA ASN A 373 -3.18 28.82 4.92
C ASN A 373 -2.86 27.41 4.40
N LYS A 374 -2.73 27.28 3.08
CA LYS A 374 -2.45 26.01 2.43
C LYS A 374 -1.03 25.51 2.69
N ILE A 375 -0.03 26.38 2.62
CA ILE A 375 1.36 26.07 3.00
C ILE A 375 1.41 25.49 4.42
N ILE A 376 0.71 26.13 5.37
CA ILE A 376 0.65 25.68 6.77
C ILE A 376 0.01 24.29 6.90
N LEU A 377 -1.15 24.08 6.27
CA LEU A 377 -1.87 22.80 6.31
C LEU A 377 -1.05 21.67 5.70
N ASP A 378 -0.39 21.90 4.57
CA ASP A 378 0.42 20.89 3.88
C ASP A 378 1.67 20.54 4.66
N ALA A 379 2.35 21.53 5.23
CA ALA A 379 3.49 21.31 6.10
C ALA A 379 3.11 20.45 7.32
N CYS A 380 1.96 20.72 7.93
CA CYS A 380 1.43 19.91 9.04
C CYS A 380 1.07 18.49 8.59
N ALA A 381 0.39 18.32 7.45
CA ALA A 381 0.03 17.01 6.92
C ALA A 381 1.26 16.13 6.60
N ARG A 382 2.37 16.76 6.20
CA ARG A 382 3.66 16.10 5.95
C ARG A 382 4.51 15.87 7.20
N GLY A 383 4.04 16.28 8.38
CA GLY A 383 4.76 16.13 9.65
C GLY A 383 6.03 17.00 9.73
N ALA A 384 6.00 18.19 9.12
CA ALA A 384 7.11 19.14 9.21
C ALA A 384 7.21 19.76 10.61
N SER A 385 8.43 20.05 11.08
CA SER A 385 8.69 20.78 12.33
C SER A 385 8.76 22.30 12.13
N ASP A 386 9.28 22.74 10.98
CA ASP A 386 9.50 24.15 10.69
C ASP A 386 9.14 24.44 9.21
N ILE A 387 8.57 25.60 8.95
CA ILE A 387 8.30 26.19 7.63
C ILE A 387 9.18 27.41 7.51
N HIS A 388 9.95 27.49 6.43
CA HIS A 388 10.87 28.59 6.12
C HIS A 388 10.38 29.31 4.87
N ILE A 389 10.19 30.62 4.94
CA ILE A 389 9.82 31.48 3.81
C ILE A 389 10.95 32.49 3.63
N GLU A 390 11.64 32.37 2.49
CA GLU A 390 12.94 32.99 2.23
C GLU A 390 12.81 33.85 0.96
N PRO A 391 12.44 35.14 1.09
CA PRO A 391 12.38 36.06 -0.02
C PRO A 391 13.76 36.53 -0.46
N PHE A 392 13.97 36.66 -1.78
CA PHE A 392 15.24 37.09 -2.36
C PHE A 392 15.15 38.50 -2.98
N PRO A 393 16.27 39.26 -3.03
CA PRO A 393 16.36 40.54 -3.72
C PRO A 393 16.07 40.46 -5.23
N GLY A 394 15.68 41.59 -5.82
CA GLY A 394 15.46 41.68 -7.27
C GLY A 394 14.21 40.93 -7.74
N LYS A 395 14.30 40.27 -8.91
CA LYS A 395 13.23 39.48 -9.54
C LYS A 395 13.31 37.97 -9.20
N GLU A 396 14.12 37.57 -8.22
CA GLU A 396 14.19 36.17 -7.80
C GLU A 396 12.96 35.78 -6.96
N ASN A 397 12.43 34.58 -7.21
CA ASN A 397 11.26 34.06 -6.51
C ASN A 397 11.56 33.75 -5.05
N THR A 398 10.57 33.95 -4.19
CA THR A 398 10.62 33.54 -2.78
C THR A 398 10.60 32.03 -2.69
N ARG A 399 11.49 31.45 -1.87
CA ARG A 399 11.55 30.00 -1.65
C ARG A 399 10.81 29.65 -0.37
N VAL A 400 9.99 28.60 -0.43
CA VAL A 400 9.35 27.99 0.72
C VAL A 400 10.01 26.63 0.95
N ARG A 401 10.63 26.45 2.11
CA ARG A 401 11.23 25.17 2.53
C ARG A 401 10.51 24.65 3.76
N ILE A 402 10.46 23.34 3.91
CA ILE A 402 9.92 22.69 5.11
C ILE A 402 10.97 21.75 5.70
N ARG A 403 11.01 21.66 7.03
CA ARG A 403 11.88 20.74 7.76
C ARG A 403 11.12 19.51 8.19
N ILE A 404 11.48 18.34 7.70
CA ILE A 404 10.87 17.05 8.07
C ILE A 404 11.98 16.15 8.65
N ASP A 405 11.77 15.60 9.86
CA ASP A 405 12.74 14.74 10.56
C ASP A 405 14.17 15.31 10.61
N GLY A 406 14.28 16.64 10.69
CA GLY A 406 15.54 17.38 10.77
C GLY A 406 16.12 17.85 9.44
N ASP A 407 15.68 17.30 8.30
CA ASP A 407 16.17 17.71 6.96
C ASP A 407 15.30 18.83 6.40
N CYS A 408 15.94 19.87 5.85
CA CYS A 408 15.25 21.00 5.23
C CYS A 408 15.19 20.80 3.70
N THR A 409 13.98 20.72 3.16
CA THR A 409 13.74 20.43 1.73
C THR A 409 12.94 21.55 1.08
N LEU A 410 13.23 21.88 -0.18
CA LEU A 410 12.43 22.83 -0.97
C LEU A 410 11.02 22.27 -1.16
N TYR A 411 10.02 23.04 -0.73
CA TYR A 411 8.61 22.70 -0.86
C TYR A 411 7.99 23.39 -2.08
N GLN A 412 8.15 24.71 -2.20
CA GLN A 412 7.57 25.47 -3.31
C GLN A 412 8.30 26.80 -3.56
N THR A 413 8.05 27.43 -4.71
CA THR A 413 8.48 28.82 -5.00
C THR A 413 7.29 29.75 -5.25
N ILE A 414 7.39 30.99 -4.77
CA ILE A 414 6.35 32.03 -4.89
C ILE A 414 6.91 33.20 -5.73
N PRO A 415 6.15 33.74 -6.71
CA PRO A 415 6.60 34.87 -7.52
C PRO A 415 7.02 36.09 -6.70
N PHE A 416 8.08 36.78 -7.14
CA PHE A 416 8.69 37.89 -6.39
C PHE A 416 7.72 39.04 -6.05
N ASN A 417 6.69 39.28 -6.86
CA ASN A 417 5.66 40.31 -6.63
C ASN A 417 4.87 40.10 -5.33
N TYR A 418 4.74 38.85 -4.87
CA TYR A 418 3.93 38.51 -3.70
C TYR A 418 4.74 38.37 -2.40
N ARG A 419 6.06 38.57 -2.46
CA ARG A 419 6.95 38.37 -1.29
C ARG A 419 6.55 39.24 -0.10
N SER A 420 6.26 40.52 -0.34
CA SER A 420 5.81 41.45 0.72
C SER A 420 4.45 41.05 1.27
N ALA A 421 3.51 40.68 0.40
CA ALA A 421 2.15 40.32 0.80
C ALA A 421 2.12 39.03 1.65
N VAL A 422 2.95 38.03 1.33
CA VAL A 422 3.08 36.80 2.12
C VAL A 422 3.62 37.10 3.51
N VAL A 423 4.68 37.92 3.62
CA VAL A 423 5.25 38.32 4.93
C VAL A 423 4.23 39.12 5.75
N SER A 424 3.57 40.12 5.15
CA SER A 424 2.53 40.91 5.80
C SER A 424 1.38 40.04 6.30
N ARG A 425 0.91 39.08 5.49
CA ARG A 425 -0.17 38.15 5.88
C ARG A 425 0.20 37.35 7.13
N ILE A 426 1.44 36.87 7.21
CA ILE A 426 1.91 36.10 8.37
C ILE A 426 2.04 37.00 9.61
N LYS A 427 2.51 38.25 9.45
CA LYS A 427 2.52 39.23 10.54
C LYS A 427 1.13 39.50 11.10
N ILE A 428 0.13 39.68 10.23
CA ILE A 428 -1.28 39.83 10.64
C ILE A 428 -1.75 38.61 11.45
N MET A 429 -1.49 37.40 10.96
CA MET A 429 -1.91 36.16 11.64
C MET A 429 -1.26 35.97 13.01
N SER A 430 -0.12 36.62 13.25
CA SER A 430 0.69 36.52 14.46
C SER A 430 0.67 37.76 15.34
N ASP A 431 -0.23 38.71 15.08
CA ASP A 431 -0.38 39.99 15.79
C ASP A 431 0.92 40.83 15.82
N LEU A 432 1.70 40.81 14.74
CA LEU A 432 2.96 41.56 14.58
C LEU A 432 2.77 42.90 13.84
N ASP A 433 3.71 43.83 14.04
CA ASP A 433 3.70 45.14 13.38
C ASP A 433 4.16 45.01 11.92
N ILE A 434 3.23 45.24 11.00
CA ILE A 434 3.43 45.15 9.55
C ILE A 434 4.34 46.29 9.03
N THR A 435 4.28 47.45 9.68
CA THR A 435 5.02 48.65 9.26
C THR A 435 6.51 48.55 9.58
N GLU A 436 6.84 47.80 10.62
CA GLU A 436 8.22 47.59 11.02
C GLU A 436 8.84 46.37 10.33
N ARG A 437 9.90 46.59 9.57
CA ARG A 437 10.64 45.55 8.83
C ARG A 437 12.13 45.53 9.12
N ARG A 438 12.62 46.39 10.02
CA ARG A 438 14.06 46.59 10.27
C ARG A 438 14.56 45.90 11.54
N LYS A 439 13.66 45.39 12.39
CA LYS A 439 14.00 44.64 13.60
C LYS A 439 13.31 43.27 13.59
N PRO A 440 13.93 42.23 14.18
CA PRO A 440 13.27 40.94 14.36
C PRO A 440 11.97 41.07 15.16
N GLN A 441 10.99 40.24 14.84
CA GLN A 441 9.72 40.15 15.54
C GLN A 441 9.34 38.69 15.83
N ASP A 442 8.73 38.44 16.98
CA ASP A 442 8.30 37.11 17.43
C ASP A 442 6.80 37.14 17.77
N GLY A 443 6.05 36.19 17.24
CA GLY A 443 4.61 36.06 17.45
C GLY A 443 4.14 34.61 17.53
N LYS A 444 2.84 34.42 17.77
CA LYS A 444 2.20 33.10 17.77
C LYS A 444 0.95 33.13 16.90
N ILE A 445 0.70 32.06 16.15
CA ILE A 445 -0.53 31.87 15.36
C ILE A 445 -1.31 30.73 16.01
N LYS A 446 -2.53 31.01 16.45
CA LYS A 446 -3.53 29.97 16.78
C LYS A 446 -4.34 29.68 15.54
N PHE A 447 -3.96 28.63 14.81
CA PHE A 447 -4.48 28.39 13.46
C PHE A 447 -5.94 27.93 13.41
N GLU A 448 -6.50 27.52 14.56
CA GLU A 448 -7.94 27.24 14.73
C GLU A 448 -8.82 28.41 14.25
N LYS A 449 -8.37 29.66 14.45
CA LYS A 449 -9.07 30.87 13.99
C LYS A 449 -9.16 30.98 12.46
N PHE A 450 -8.41 30.17 11.73
CA PHE A 450 -8.25 30.25 10.28
C PHE A 450 -8.66 28.95 9.56
N GLY A 451 -9.41 28.07 10.23
CA GLY A 451 -10.04 26.88 9.63
C GLY A 451 -9.22 25.60 9.66
N GLY A 452 -8.08 25.58 10.37
CA GLY A 452 -7.32 24.35 10.61
C GLY A 452 -7.69 23.65 11.92
N LYS A 453 -7.19 22.41 12.09
CA LYS A 453 -7.20 21.70 13.38
C LYS A 453 -6.44 22.51 14.46
N ASN A 454 -6.43 22.05 15.72
CA ASN A 454 -5.62 22.61 16.82
C ASN A 454 -4.12 22.62 16.51
N ILE A 455 -3.70 23.57 15.66
CA ILE A 455 -2.32 23.82 15.26
C ILE A 455 -1.94 25.17 15.85
N GLU A 456 -0.87 25.19 16.63
CA GLU A 456 -0.26 26.42 17.10
C GLU A 456 1.09 26.58 16.39
N LEU A 457 1.40 27.79 15.92
CA LEU A 457 2.69 28.08 15.29
C LEU A 457 3.38 29.19 16.05
N ARG A 458 4.69 29.06 16.22
CA ARG A 458 5.54 30.19 16.61
C ARG A 458 6.15 30.81 15.37
N VAL A 459 6.04 32.12 15.25
CA VAL A 459 6.53 32.89 14.10
C VAL A 459 7.68 33.76 14.54
N ALA A 460 8.77 33.74 13.77
CA ALA A 460 9.84 34.70 13.86
C ALA A 460 10.05 35.35 12.49
N THR A 461 10.11 36.67 12.44
CA THR A 461 10.48 37.44 11.24
C THR A 461 11.85 38.07 11.44
N LEU A 462 12.74 37.99 10.45
CA LEU A 462 14.11 38.50 10.53
C LEU A 462 14.43 39.36 9.30
N PRO A 463 14.93 40.61 9.47
CA PRO A 463 15.37 41.41 8.35
C PRO A 463 16.59 40.79 7.68
N THR A 464 16.55 40.67 6.34
CA THR A 464 17.62 40.14 5.50
C THR A 464 18.05 41.16 4.43
N GLN A 465 19.11 40.83 3.67
CA GLN A 465 19.69 41.75 2.70
C GLN A 465 18.65 42.21 1.66
N GLY A 466 18.76 43.47 1.21
CA GLY A 466 17.88 44.03 0.19
C GLY A 466 16.52 44.50 0.72
N GLY A 467 16.41 44.74 2.03
CA GLY A 467 15.15 45.17 2.66
C GLY A 467 14.11 44.05 2.74
N MET A 468 14.56 42.81 2.64
CA MET A 468 13.74 41.60 2.72
C MET A 468 13.54 41.19 4.18
N GLU A 469 12.60 40.28 4.39
CA GLU A 469 12.29 39.76 5.71
C GLU A 469 11.97 38.28 5.63
N ASP A 470 12.85 37.46 6.17
CA ASP A 470 12.68 36.02 6.24
C ASP A 470 11.68 35.68 7.34
N VAL A 471 10.86 34.66 7.10
CA VAL A 471 9.89 34.17 8.07
C VAL A 471 10.15 32.71 8.38
N VAL A 472 10.26 32.40 9.66
CA VAL A 472 10.34 31.03 10.17
C VAL A 472 9.11 30.77 11.02
N MET A 473 8.34 29.75 10.65
CA MET A 473 7.20 29.27 11.44
C MET A 473 7.52 27.89 11.98
N ARG A 474 7.62 27.75 13.30
CA ARG A 474 7.72 26.46 13.97
C ARG A 474 6.33 25.92 14.26
N ILE A 475 6.05 24.72 13.77
CA ILE A 475 4.79 24.01 14.06
C ILE A 475 4.92 23.45 15.48
N LEU A 476 4.09 23.95 16.38
CA LEU A 476 3.95 23.41 17.72
C LEU A 476 2.88 22.33 17.66
N ASP A 477 3.33 21.09 17.82
CA ASP A 477 2.43 19.95 17.86
C ASP A 477 1.67 20.04 19.19
N GLY A 478 0.40 20.46 19.14
CA GLY A 478 -0.51 20.58 20.30
C GLY A 478 -0.88 19.23 20.92
N ASN A 479 -0.07 18.20 20.68
CA ASN A 479 -0.25 16.86 21.18
C ASN A 479 0.11 16.82 22.66
N GLU A 480 -0.63 16.01 23.41
CA GLU A 480 -0.26 15.72 24.79
C GLU A 480 1.18 15.19 24.86
N PRO A 481 1.96 15.55 25.90
CA PRO A 481 3.28 14.98 26.11
C PRO A 481 3.23 13.46 26.07
N LEU A 482 4.19 12.87 25.37
CA LEU A 482 4.33 11.42 25.26
C LEU A 482 4.50 10.83 26.67
N PRO A 483 3.84 9.71 26.98
CA PRO A 483 4.13 8.95 28.19
C PRO A 483 5.61 8.55 28.28
N LEU A 484 6.19 8.55 29.50
CA LEU A 484 7.62 8.27 29.70
C LEU A 484 8.05 6.89 29.19
N ASP A 485 7.17 5.89 29.25
CA ASP A 485 7.36 4.55 28.71
C ASP A 485 7.53 4.53 27.18
N GLN A 486 7.00 5.53 26.48
CA GLN A 486 7.10 5.65 25.02
C GLN A 486 8.27 6.53 24.56
N MET A 487 9.08 7.05 25.49
CA MET A 487 10.21 7.93 25.19
C MET A 487 11.47 7.17 24.72
N GLY A 488 11.44 5.84 24.71
CA GLY A 488 12.57 5.00 24.29
C GLY A 488 13.67 4.88 25.35
N PHE A 489 13.31 4.95 26.63
CA PHE A 489 14.21 4.55 27.71
C PHE A 489 14.47 3.05 27.67
N SER A 490 15.68 2.63 28.04
CA SER A 490 15.90 1.25 28.48
C SER A 490 15.14 1.00 29.78
N GLU A 491 14.83 -0.26 30.10
CA GLU A 491 14.06 -0.59 31.30
C GLU A 491 14.73 -0.06 32.58
N SER A 492 16.06 -0.21 32.67
CA SER A 492 16.87 0.33 33.77
C SER A 492 16.80 1.86 33.87
N ASN A 493 17.02 2.56 32.74
CA ASN A 493 16.99 4.03 32.73
C ASN A 493 15.59 4.58 33.05
N CYS A 494 14.54 3.93 32.55
CA CYS A 494 13.16 4.32 32.84
C CYS A 494 12.87 4.21 34.33
N LYS A 495 13.21 3.07 34.95
CA LYS A 495 13.03 2.84 36.39
C LYS A 495 13.79 3.86 37.23
N ASN A 496 15.09 4.05 36.95
CA ASN A 496 15.94 4.96 37.72
C ASN A 496 15.50 6.42 37.57
N PHE A 497 15.06 6.83 36.38
CA PHE A 497 14.55 8.18 36.16
C PHE A 497 13.21 8.42 36.86
N LEU A 498 12.29 7.44 36.83
CA LEU A 498 11.03 7.48 37.57
C LEU A 498 11.25 7.58 39.08
N GLU A 499 12.21 6.82 39.60
CA GLU A 499 12.60 6.89 41.01
C GLU A 499 13.16 8.27 41.35
N ALA A 500 14.04 8.84 40.52
CA ALA A 500 14.58 10.18 40.71
C ALA A 500 13.49 11.26 40.75
N ILE A 501 12.59 11.32 39.76
CA ILE A 501 11.54 12.35 39.71
C ILE A 501 10.48 12.20 40.81
N SER A 502 10.38 11.03 41.44
CA SER A 502 9.45 10.77 42.54
C SER A 502 9.97 11.26 43.90
N ASN A 503 11.21 11.75 43.97
CA ASN A 503 11.77 12.31 45.20
C ASN A 503 11.05 13.63 45.57
N PRO A 504 10.88 13.91 46.87
CA PRO A 504 10.21 15.13 47.34
C PRO A 504 10.99 16.40 47.01
N TYR A 505 12.32 16.32 46.97
CA TYR A 505 13.20 17.44 46.67
C TYR A 505 14.50 16.97 46.04
N GLY A 506 15.21 17.91 45.44
CA GLY A 506 16.47 17.66 44.73
C GLY A 506 16.45 18.26 43.34
N ILE A 507 17.59 18.23 42.65
CA ILE A 507 17.73 18.79 41.31
C ILE A 507 17.96 17.70 40.26
N ILE A 508 17.28 17.82 39.13
CA ILE A 508 17.39 16.94 37.97
C ILE A 508 17.72 17.78 36.75
N PHE A 509 18.76 17.38 36.03
CA PHE A 509 19.15 18.01 34.78
C PHE A 509 18.92 17.09 33.60
N VAL A 510 18.28 17.61 32.55
CA VAL A 510 18.27 16.96 31.22
C VAL A 510 19.22 17.74 30.32
N CYS A 511 20.23 17.09 29.77
CA CYS A 511 21.27 17.74 28.99
C CYS A 511 21.40 17.18 27.57
N GLY A 512 21.99 17.99 26.70
CA GLY A 512 22.14 17.70 25.27
C GLY A 512 22.06 18.98 24.43
N PRO A 513 22.30 18.90 23.12
CA PRO A 513 22.28 20.04 22.21
C PRO A 513 20.85 20.51 21.95
N THR A 514 20.72 21.58 21.16
CA THR A 514 19.44 21.96 20.58
C THR A 514 18.84 20.80 19.76
N GLY A 515 17.54 20.56 19.91
CA GLY A 515 16.84 19.53 19.16
C GLY A 515 17.05 18.08 19.64
N SER A 516 17.67 17.86 20.80
CA SER A 516 17.81 16.51 21.38
C SER A 516 16.57 16.00 22.14
N GLY A 517 15.48 16.77 22.18
CA GLY A 517 14.23 16.37 22.85
C GLY A 517 14.17 16.61 24.36
N LYS A 518 15.07 17.46 24.92
CA LYS A 518 15.11 17.77 26.36
C LYS A 518 13.77 18.27 26.91
N THR A 519 13.18 19.26 26.23
CA THR A 519 11.89 19.85 26.57
C THR A 519 10.79 18.78 26.56
N THR A 520 10.77 17.91 25.56
CA THR A 520 9.81 16.80 25.49
C THR A 520 9.92 15.88 26.70
N THR A 521 11.13 15.45 27.06
CA THR A 521 11.36 14.57 28.23
C THR A 521 10.98 15.23 29.54
N LEU A 522 11.31 16.51 29.74
CA LEU A 522 10.88 17.26 30.92
C LEU A 522 9.36 17.37 30.99
N HIS A 523 8.68 17.71 29.90
CA HIS A 523 7.23 17.80 29.90
C HIS A 523 6.54 16.44 30.10
N SER A 524 7.13 15.34 29.65
CA SER A 524 6.68 13.98 29.97
C SER A 524 6.82 13.67 31.48
N ALA A 525 7.93 14.08 32.10
CA ALA A 525 8.12 13.95 33.54
C ALA A 525 7.11 14.80 34.33
N LEU A 526 6.90 16.06 33.93
CA LEU A 526 5.90 16.92 34.56
C LEU A 526 4.48 16.36 34.42
N LYS A 527 4.14 15.76 33.27
CA LYS A 527 2.85 15.09 33.05
C LYS A 527 2.65 13.95 34.06
N HIS A 528 3.70 13.18 34.35
CA HIS A 528 3.67 12.12 35.35
C HIS A 528 3.44 12.66 36.78
N LEU A 529 4.07 13.80 37.11
CA LEU A 529 3.95 14.45 38.43
C LEU A 529 2.67 15.30 38.59
N ASN A 530 1.99 15.62 37.49
CA ASN A 530 0.83 16.51 37.45
C ASN A 530 -0.42 15.85 38.06
N THR A 531 -0.47 15.84 39.39
CA THR A 531 -1.62 15.39 40.16
C THR A 531 -2.30 16.58 40.85
N THR A 532 -3.53 16.41 41.33
CA THR A 532 -4.23 17.47 42.08
C THR A 532 -3.57 17.84 43.41
N LYS A 533 -2.60 17.04 43.86
CA LYS A 533 -1.87 17.26 45.12
C LYS A 533 -0.53 17.97 44.92
N THR A 534 -0.07 18.12 43.67
CA THR A 534 1.25 18.63 43.35
C THR A 534 1.13 19.94 42.59
N LYS A 535 1.69 21.02 43.14
CA LYS A 535 1.71 22.34 42.50
C LYS A 535 2.99 22.53 41.71
N ILE A 536 2.83 22.60 40.39
CA ILE A 536 3.95 22.68 39.45
C ILE A 536 4.01 24.08 38.82
N TRP A 537 5.15 24.74 38.97
CA TRP A 537 5.47 26.01 38.31
C TRP A 537 6.58 25.83 37.29
N THR A 538 6.44 26.44 36.11
CA THR A 538 7.47 26.42 35.08
C THR A 538 7.83 27.83 34.63
N ALA A 539 9.12 28.08 34.40
CA ALA A 539 9.62 29.26 33.70
C ALA A 539 10.26 28.82 32.38
N GLU A 540 9.75 29.27 31.25
CA GLU A 540 10.15 28.80 29.92
C GLU A 540 10.39 29.97 28.95
N ASP A 541 11.34 29.82 28.02
CA ASP A 541 11.65 30.83 27.02
C ASP A 541 11.65 30.24 25.59
N PRO A 542 10.47 30.18 24.92
CA PRO A 542 9.12 30.41 25.42
C PRO A 542 8.46 29.12 25.94
N VAL A 543 7.19 29.21 26.33
CA VAL A 543 6.38 28.01 26.60
C VAL A 543 6.08 27.29 25.28
N GLU A 544 6.64 26.09 25.12
CA GLU A 544 6.55 25.27 23.90
C GLU A 544 5.42 24.23 23.98
N ILE A 545 5.22 23.59 25.15
CA ILE A 545 4.19 22.56 25.35
C ILE A 545 3.26 23.00 26.49
N THR A 546 2.01 23.33 26.16
CA THR A 546 1.02 23.70 27.18
C THR A 546 0.41 22.46 27.84
N GLN A 547 0.38 22.42 29.17
CA GLN A 547 -0.26 21.33 29.92
C GLN A 547 -1.27 21.86 30.94
N LYS A 548 -2.48 21.29 30.90
CA LYS A 548 -3.51 21.61 31.89
C LYS A 548 -3.05 21.17 33.28
N GLY A 549 -3.16 22.07 34.25
CA GLY A 549 -2.77 21.83 35.65
C GLY A 549 -1.47 22.52 36.06
N LEU A 550 -0.55 22.75 35.09
CA LEU A 550 0.70 23.47 35.35
C LEU A 550 0.48 24.99 35.39
N ARG A 551 1.37 25.68 36.11
CA ARG A 551 1.49 27.15 36.09
C ARG A 551 2.71 27.54 35.26
N GLN A 552 2.49 27.73 33.97
CA GLN A 552 3.57 27.98 33.01
C GLN A 552 3.75 29.48 32.77
N VAL A 553 4.93 30.00 33.12
CA VAL A 553 5.32 31.39 32.95
C VAL A 553 6.30 31.48 31.79
N GLN A 554 5.98 32.34 30.84
CA GLN A 554 6.90 32.68 29.77
C GLN A 554 7.86 33.79 30.23
N VAL A 555 9.15 33.61 29.97
CA VAL A 555 10.17 34.62 30.21
C VAL A 555 9.94 35.83 29.28
N HIS A 556 10.04 37.02 29.85
CA HIS A 556 9.90 38.29 29.14
C HIS A 556 11.04 39.25 29.53
N PRO A 557 12.23 39.12 28.91
CA PRO A 557 13.40 39.91 29.29
C PRO A 557 13.19 41.42 29.14
N LYS A 558 12.35 41.84 28.19
CA LYS A 558 12.03 43.27 27.93
C LYS A 558 11.37 43.98 29.12
N ILE A 559 10.71 43.24 30.01
CA ILE A 559 10.08 43.78 31.23
C ILE A 559 10.82 43.34 32.51
N GLY A 560 12.00 42.74 32.38
CA GLY A 560 12.79 42.24 33.52
C GLY A 560 12.28 40.93 34.14
N LEU A 561 11.37 40.21 33.47
CA LEU A 561 10.91 38.89 33.91
C LEU A 561 11.81 37.81 33.28
N ASP A 562 13.03 37.64 33.80
CA ASP A 562 13.98 36.59 33.40
C ASP A 562 13.82 35.31 34.25
N PHE A 563 14.64 34.29 33.97
CA PHE A 563 14.60 33.01 34.70
C PHE A 563 14.87 33.19 36.21
N ALA A 564 15.84 34.02 36.59
CA ALA A 564 16.17 34.26 37.99
C ALA A 564 15.02 34.99 38.73
N ALA A 565 14.41 35.99 38.10
CA ALA A 565 13.25 36.72 38.62
C ALA A 565 12.03 35.79 38.77
N ALA A 566 11.77 34.93 37.78
CA ALA A 566 10.71 33.93 37.85
C ALA A 566 10.94 32.94 39.01
N MET A 567 12.16 32.41 39.14
CA MET A 567 12.54 31.49 40.22
C MET A 567 12.32 32.08 41.62
N ARG A 568 12.75 33.33 41.86
CA ARG A 568 12.50 34.02 43.14
C ARG A 568 11.02 34.23 43.44
N SER A 569 10.20 34.35 42.39
CA SER A 569 8.76 34.50 42.51
C SER A 569 8.11 33.15 42.83
N PHE A 570 8.58 32.06 42.22
CA PHE A 570 8.09 30.71 42.49
C PHE A 570 8.31 30.29 43.94
N LEU A 571 9.48 30.58 44.53
CA LEU A 571 9.77 30.28 45.93
C LEU A 571 8.81 30.95 46.94
N ARG A 572 8.06 31.98 46.52
CA ARG A 572 7.02 32.64 47.32
C ARG A 572 5.61 32.21 46.93
N ALA A 573 5.49 31.36 45.92
CA ALA A 573 4.24 30.87 45.37
C ALA A 573 3.90 29.45 45.84
N ASP A 574 4.58 28.95 46.88
CA ASP A 574 4.34 27.63 47.50
C ASP A 574 4.35 26.48 46.47
N PRO A 575 5.45 26.26 45.72
CA PRO A 575 5.53 25.20 44.72
C PRO A 575 5.99 23.88 45.36
N ASP A 576 5.55 22.74 44.82
CA ASP A 576 6.17 21.44 45.12
C ASP A 576 7.28 21.14 44.10
N VAL A 577 7.00 21.43 42.84
CA VAL A 577 7.89 21.18 41.70
C VAL A 577 8.12 22.46 40.92
N ILE A 578 9.38 22.74 40.60
CA ILE A 578 9.80 23.89 39.81
C ILE A 578 10.54 23.38 38.57
N MET A 579 10.10 23.80 37.38
CA MET A 579 10.85 23.57 36.14
C MET A 579 11.37 24.89 35.58
N VAL A 580 12.67 24.92 35.26
CA VAL A 580 13.29 26.05 34.57
C VAL A 580 13.73 25.56 33.20
N GLY A 581 13.32 26.27 32.14
CA GLY A 581 13.58 25.86 30.77
C GLY A 581 15.06 25.60 30.52
N GLU A 582 15.94 26.43 31.08
CA GLU A 582 17.39 26.21 31.09
C GLU A 582 18.09 27.01 32.20
N MET A 583 19.23 26.51 32.64
CA MET A 583 20.12 27.21 33.58
C MET A 583 21.43 27.57 32.88
N ARG A 584 21.51 28.79 32.34
CA ARG A 584 22.68 29.27 31.58
C ARG A 584 23.71 30.01 32.43
N ASP A 585 23.23 30.71 33.44
CA ASP A 585 24.02 31.62 34.26
C ASP A 585 24.13 31.15 35.72
N ARG A 586 25.10 31.73 36.43
CA ARG A 586 25.40 31.41 37.82
C ARG A 586 24.23 31.71 38.76
N GLU A 587 23.51 32.80 38.51
CA GLU A 587 22.45 33.29 39.38
C GLU A 587 21.25 32.33 39.39
N THR A 588 20.73 32.00 38.21
CA THR A 588 19.61 31.06 38.03
C THR A 588 19.96 29.68 38.57
N THR A 589 21.18 29.19 38.28
CA THR A 589 21.66 27.89 38.76
C THR A 589 21.77 27.86 40.29
N SER A 590 22.31 28.92 40.89
CA SER A 590 22.44 29.02 42.35
C SER A 590 21.08 29.02 43.04
N ILE A 591 20.09 29.76 42.51
CA ILE A 591 18.73 29.77 43.05
C ILE A 591 18.08 28.38 42.90
N GLY A 592 18.30 27.69 41.78
CA GLY A 592 17.83 26.32 41.56
C GLY A 592 18.38 25.32 42.58
N ILE A 593 19.68 25.35 42.85
CA ILE A 593 20.31 24.50 43.86
C ILE A 593 19.78 24.83 45.26
N GLN A 594 19.67 26.11 45.62
CA GLN A 594 19.10 26.52 46.91
C GLN A 594 17.64 26.10 47.05
N ALA A 595 16.83 26.21 45.99
CA ALA A 595 15.46 25.72 45.96
C ALA A 595 15.41 24.21 46.24
N SER A 596 16.30 23.44 45.61
CA SER A 596 16.36 21.99 45.81
C SER A 596 16.78 21.56 47.21
N LEU A 597 17.67 22.32 47.86
CA LEU A 597 18.08 22.08 49.25
C LEU A 597 17.01 22.51 50.27
N THR A 598 16.07 23.37 49.86
CA THR A 598 14.98 23.89 50.70
C THR A 598 13.66 23.14 50.51
N GLY A 599 13.71 21.91 49.97
CA GLY A 599 12.56 21.02 49.94
C GLY A 599 11.73 21.06 48.65
N HIS A 600 12.28 21.58 47.54
CA HIS A 600 11.61 21.60 46.23
C HIS A 600 12.24 20.60 45.27
N LEU A 601 11.43 19.97 44.42
CA LEU A 601 11.95 19.23 43.27
C LEU A 601 12.17 20.19 42.10
N VAL A 602 13.42 20.30 41.63
CA VAL A 602 13.82 21.25 40.58
C VAL A 602 14.23 20.48 39.32
N LEU A 603 13.60 20.79 38.19
CA LEU A 603 13.95 20.24 36.88
C LEU A 603 14.50 21.34 35.99
N SER A 604 15.59 21.08 35.28
CA SER A 604 16.14 22.06 34.34
C SER A 604 16.89 21.42 33.18
N THR A 605 17.26 22.23 32.18
CA THR A 605 18.10 21.79 31.07
C THR A 605 19.47 22.46 31.03
N LEU A 606 20.44 21.72 30.45
CA LEU A 606 21.80 22.18 30.16
C LEU A 606 22.19 21.83 28.72
N HIS A 607 23.13 22.59 28.14
CA HIS A 607 23.66 22.35 26.80
C HIS A 607 25.08 21.78 26.86
N THR A 608 25.19 20.54 27.33
CA THR A 608 26.45 19.78 27.45
C THR A 608 26.36 18.49 26.64
N ASN A 609 27.50 17.84 26.37
CA ASN A 609 27.51 16.69 25.47
C ASN A 609 27.26 15.35 26.16
N SER A 610 27.58 15.26 27.46
CA SER A 610 27.43 14.05 28.28
C SER A 610 26.98 14.41 29.71
N ALA A 611 26.46 13.43 30.43
CA ALA A 611 26.02 13.62 31.80
C ALA A 611 27.19 13.99 32.74
N PRO A 612 28.37 13.31 32.70
CA PRO A 612 29.53 13.73 33.50
C PRO A 612 30.06 15.13 33.20
N GLU A 613 30.10 15.56 31.93
CA GLU A 613 30.54 16.92 31.57
C GLU A 613 29.63 18.01 32.14
N SER A 614 28.37 17.67 32.42
CA SER A 614 27.41 18.61 33.02
C SER A 614 27.80 19.00 34.43
N ILE A 615 28.39 18.07 35.19
CA ILE A 615 28.94 18.35 36.53
C ILE A 615 30.04 19.38 36.42
N THR A 616 31.03 19.14 35.55
CA THR A 616 32.15 20.08 35.36
C THR A 616 31.66 21.45 34.91
N ARG A 617 30.68 21.50 33.98
CA ARG A 617 30.10 22.76 33.52
C ARG A 617 29.44 23.56 34.66
N LEU A 618 28.76 22.89 35.57
CA LEU A 618 28.13 23.53 36.73
C LEU A 618 29.18 24.06 37.71
N LEU A 619 30.25 23.30 37.94
CA LEU A 619 31.39 23.76 38.75
C LEU A 619 32.10 24.96 38.11
N ASP A 620 32.30 24.94 36.79
CA ASP A 620 32.89 26.07 36.02
C ASP A 620 32.01 27.32 36.06
N LEU A 621 30.68 27.17 36.16
CA LEU A 621 29.74 28.29 36.39
C LEU A 621 29.87 28.88 37.81
N GLY A 622 30.69 28.30 38.67
CA GLY A 622 30.93 28.76 40.03
C GLY A 622 29.90 28.26 41.04
N MET A 623 29.32 27.08 40.79
CA MET A 623 28.51 26.37 41.78
C MET A 623 29.42 25.73 42.83
N ASP A 624 29.02 25.84 44.09
CA ASP A 624 29.74 25.22 45.19
C ASP A 624 29.60 23.68 45.11
N PRO A 625 30.72 22.92 45.10
CA PRO A 625 30.68 21.47 44.95
C PRO A 625 29.86 20.76 46.03
N PHE A 626 29.90 21.25 47.27
CA PHE A 626 29.16 20.64 48.39
C PHE A 626 27.65 20.79 48.19
N ASN A 627 27.18 22.03 48.06
CA ASN A 627 25.75 22.30 47.85
C ASN A 627 25.20 21.59 46.60
N PHE A 628 25.98 21.56 45.51
CA PHE A 628 25.57 20.86 44.30
C PHE A 628 25.51 19.34 44.49
N SER A 629 26.51 18.75 45.16
CA SER A 629 26.53 17.31 45.45
C SER A 629 25.35 16.87 46.32
N ASP A 630 24.94 17.69 47.29
CA ASP A 630 23.81 17.36 48.16
C ASP A 630 22.47 17.48 47.43
N ALA A 631 22.38 18.42 46.48
CA ALA A 631 21.17 18.69 45.70
C ALA A 631 20.91 17.66 44.59
N ILE A 632 21.95 17.14 43.93
CA ILE A 632 21.82 16.39 42.67
C ILE A 632 21.16 15.01 42.86
N LEU A 633 20.08 14.76 42.12
CA LEU A 633 19.42 13.45 42.04
C LEU A 633 19.89 12.65 40.84
N CYS A 634 19.82 13.25 39.64
CA CYS A 634 20.35 12.64 38.43
C CYS A 634 20.58 13.67 37.31
N ILE A 635 21.41 13.27 36.33
CA ILE A 635 21.65 14.00 35.09
C ILE A 635 21.37 13.04 33.92
N LEU A 636 20.40 13.39 33.08
CA LEU A 636 20.03 12.65 31.88
C LEU A 636 20.59 13.35 30.64
N ALA A 637 21.63 12.80 30.04
CA ALA A 637 22.08 13.19 28.71
C ALA A 637 21.23 12.52 27.63
N GLN A 638 20.82 13.31 26.62
CA GLN A 638 19.92 12.85 25.57
C GLN A 638 20.36 13.29 24.17
N ARG A 639 20.14 12.41 23.18
CA ARG A 639 20.22 12.70 21.73
C ARG A 639 19.01 12.11 21.02
N LEU A 640 18.60 12.68 19.88
CA LEU A 640 17.61 12.05 19.01
C LEU A 640 18.31 11.45 17.79
N VAL A 641 17.97 10.21 17.48
CA VAL A 641 18.48 9.44 16.35
C VAL A 641 17.32 8.99 15.46
N ARG A 642 17.54 8.90 14.14
CA ARG A 642 16.50 8.44 13.21
C ARG A 642 16.28 6.94 13.35
N THR A 643 15.02 6.52 13.31
CA THR A 643 14.66 5.10 13.36
C THR A 643 14.51 4.50 11.97
N LEU A 644 14.87 3.22 11.83
CA LEU A 644 14.66 2.47 10.61
C LEU A 644 13.17 2.46 10.24
N CYS A 645 12.87 2.64 8.95
CA CYS A 645 11.49 2.60 8.47
C CYS A 645 10.88 1.21 8.72
N LYS A 646 9.77 1.17 9.46
CA LYS A 646 9.08 -0.08 9.82
C LYS A 646 8.58 -0.86 8.59
N ASN A 647 8.31 -0.17 7.48
CA ASN A 647 7.72 -0.75 6.27
C ASN A 647 8.75 -1.34 5.30
N CYS A 648 10.00 -0.83 5.29
CA CYS A 648 11.03 -1.28 4.34
C CYS A 648 12.34 -1.75 4.97
N ARG A 649 12.47 -1.76 6.31
CA ARG A 649 13.66 -2.34 6.94
C ARG A 649 13.79 -3.80 6.51
N GLN A 650 15.01 -4.20 6.16
CA GLN A 650 15.30 -5.56 5.75
C GLN A 650 16.15 -6.25 6.80
N SER A 651 15.74 -7.44 7.22
CA SER A 651 16.54 -8.26 8.13
C SER A 651 17.69 -8.93 7.37
N TYR A 652 18.87 -9.00 7.98
CA TYR A 652 20.06 -9.59 7.41
C TYR A 652 20.89 -10.31 8.48
N HIS A 653 21.64 -11.35 8.06
CA HIS A 653 22.56 -12.07 8.94
C HIS A 653 23.77 -11.20 9.27
N LEU A 654 24.01 -10.99 10.56
CA LEU A 654 25.12 -10.20 11.04
C LEU A 654 26.45 -10.94 10.77
N SER A 655 27.41 -10.29 10.12
CA SER A 655 28.73 -10.87 9.91
C SER A 655 29.55 -10.86 11.20
N LEU A 656 30.50 -11.79 11.34
CA LEU A 656 31.40 -11.82 12.50
C LEU A 656 32.21 -10.53 12.63
N GLU A 657 32.58 -9.90 11.52
CA GLU A 657 33.30 -8.63 11.49
C GLU A 657 32.44 -7.47 12.02
N GLU A 658 31.18 -7.38 11.58
CA GLU A 658 30.24 -6.37 12.07
C GLU A 658 29.89 -6.58 13.55
N TYR A 659 29.66 -7.82 13.97
CA TYR A 659 29.46 -8.15 15.38
C TYR A 659 30.66 -7.73 16.23
N THR A 660 31.88 -8.06 15.78
CA THR A 660 33.11 -7.67 16.47
C THR A 660 33.26 -6.15 16.51
N SER A 661 32.86 -5.44 15.45
CA SER A 661 32.86 -3.97 15.40
C SER A 661 31.91 -3.37 16.43
N LEU A 662 30.67 -3.87 16.51
CA LEU A 662 29.67 -3.45 17.51
C LEU A 662 30.16 -3.71 18.94
N ALA A 663 30.68 -4.91 19.21
CA ALA A 663 31.22 -5.27 20.52
C ALA A 663 32.43 -4.40 20.91
N ARG A 664 33.31 -4.06 19.96
CA ARG A 664 34.45 -3.16 20.21
C ARG A 664 33.99 -1.74 20.52
N GLU A 665 33.01 -1.22 19.81
CA GLU A 665 32.46 0.12 20.05
C GLU A 665 31.68 0.24 21.36
N TYR A 666 31.01 -0.84 21.78
CA TYR A 666 30.37 -0.91 23.09
C TYR A 666 31.40 -0.98 24.24
N GLY A 667 32.55 -1.63 23.97
CA GLY A 667 33.56 -2.01 24.94
C GLY A 667 33.41 -3.49 25.30
N LEU A 668 34.42 -4.30 24.93
CA LEU A 668 34.36 -5.77 25.00
C LEU A 668 33.93 -6.32 26.37
N ASP A 669 34.53 -5.81 27.44
CA ASP A 669 34.23 -6.29 28.80
C ASP A 669 32.78 -5.96 29.19
N TYR A 670 32.33 -4.74 28.90
CA TYR A 670 30.96 -4.30 29.19
C TYR A 670 29.92 -4.98 28.29
N PHE A 671 30.28 -5.31 27.05
CA PHE A 671 29.38 -5.96 26.10
C PHE A 671 29.04 -7.38 26.56
N ASN A 672 30.06 -8.13 26.98
CA ASN A 672 29.90 -9.49 27.47
C ASN A 672 29.09 -9.54 28.77
N ASP A 673 29.27 -8.56 29.65
CA ASP A 673 28.56 -8.48 30.94
C ASP A 673 27.09 -8.03 30.78
N ARG A 674 26.83 -6.98 29.97
CA ARG A 674 25.51 -6.33 29.91
C ARG A 674 24.61 -6.78 28.77
N VAL A 675 25.16 -6.85 27.55
CA VAL A 675 24.38 -7.23 26.37
C VAL A 675 24.24 -8.75 26.35
N ASN A 676 25.34 -9.47 26.58
CA ASN A 676 25.39 -10.93 26.72
C ASN A 676 24.65 -11.69 25.58
N ILE A 677 24.69 -11.14 24.35
CA ILE A 677 24.17 -11.79 23.14
C ILE A 677 25.37 -12.43 22.44
N PRO A 678 25.56 -13.77 22.53
CA PRO A 678 26.67 -14.42 21.85
C PRO A 678 26.49 -14.36 20.33
N PHE A 679 27.60 -14.27 19.60
CA PHE A 679 27.59 -14.40 18.15
C PHE A 679 27.03 -15.78 17.76
N LYS A 680 26.05 -15.77 16.88
CA LYS A 680 25.52 -16.96 16.21
C LYS A 680 25.31 -16.63 14.73
N ASP A 681 25.47 -17.62 13.86
CA ASP A 681 25.30 -17.43 12.41
C ASP A 681 23.86 -17.01 12.05
N ASP A 682 22.88 -17.29 12.91
CA ASP A 682 21.48 -16.91 12.76
C ASP A 682 21.11 -15.56 13.42
N LEU A 683 22.08 -14.82 13.95
CA LEU A 683 21.83 -13.51 14.56
C LEU A 683 21.45 -12.48 13.47
N MET A 684 20.20 -12.02 13.53
CA MET A 684 19.63 -11.11 12.54
C MET A 684 19.57 -9.67 13.05
N LEU A 685 20.08 -8.72 12.26
CA LEU A 685 19.87 -7.29 12.45
C LEU A 685 19.05 -6.71 11.30
N ASN A 686 18.65 -5.43 11.41
CA ASN A 686 17.90 -4.74 10.37
C ASN A 686 18.76 -3.65 9.72
N LYS A 687 18.62 -3.48 8.40
CA LYS A 687 19.28 -2.43 7.62
C LYS A 687 18.27 -1.55 6.87
N PRO A 688 18.62 -0.29 6.55
CA PRO A 688 17.77 0.57 5.74
C PRO A 688 17.77 0.13 4.27
N VAL A 689 16.62 0.23 3.60
CA VAL A 689 16.47 -0.06 2.14
C VAL A 689 15.87 1.14 1.40
N GLY A 690 14.80 1.71 1.92
CA GLY A 690 14.07 2.81 1.29
C GLY A 690 12.79 2.34 0.61
N CYS A 691 11.70 3.07 0.85
CA CYS A 691 10.41 2.93 0.18
C CYS A 691 9.75 4.30 0.10
N ASP A 692 8.62 4.41 -0.57
CA ASP A 692 7.95 5.70 -0.74
C ASP A 692 7.45 6.28 0.60
N ASP A 693 7.10 5.43 1.57
CA ASP A 693 6.73 5.84 2.94
C ASP A 693 7.82 6.61 3.69
N CYS A 694 9.09 6.38 3.36
CA CYS A 694 10.23 7.08 3.95
C CYS A 694 10.94 7.97 2.93
N ASN A 695 10.28 8.36 1.84
CA ASN A 695 10.89 9.16 0.76
C ASN A 695 12.22 8.54 0.26
N ARG A 696 12.27 7.21 0.21
CA ARG A 696 13.43 6.41 -0.23
C ARG A 696 14.71 6.61 0.58
N ASN A 697 14.65 7.18 1.77
CA ASN A 697 15.84 7.38 2.62
C ASN A 697 16.12 6.19 3.58
N GLY A 698 15.14 5.30 3.80
CA GLY A 698 15.26 4.13 4.69
C GLY A 698 14.91 4.37 6.17
N TYR A 699 14.60 5.60 6.57
CA TYR A 699 14.34 6.01 7.95
C TYR A 699 13.02 6.78 8.08
N ARG A 700 12.28 6.55 9.16
CA ARG A 700 11.05 7.30 9.44
C ARG A 700 10.86 7.39 10.94
N GLY A 701 10.70 8.61 11.45
CA GLY A 701 10.61 8.88 12.88
C GLY A 701 11.97 8.96 13.58
N ARG A 702 11.91 9.25 14.88
CA ARG A 702 13.07 9.48 15.76
C ARG A 702 12.88 8.72 17.08
N MET A 703 13.99 8.34 17.69
CA MET A 703 14.07 7.73 19.01
C MET A 703 15.13 8.46 19.84
N ALA A 704 14.93 8.57 21.15
CA ALA A 704 15.92 9.15 22.03
C ALA A 704 16.98 8.13 22.44
N LEU A 705 18.24 8.56 22.53
CA LEU A 705 19.34 7.84 23.19
C LEU A 705 19.58 8.48 24.54
N HIS A 706 19.82 7.67 25.57
CA HIS A 706 19.89 8.10 26.96
C HIS A 706 21.18 7.67 27.64
N GLU A 707 21.77 8.59 28.39
CA GLU A 707 22.86 8.35 29.33
C GLU A 707 22.44 8.98 30.67
N LEU A 708 22.13 8.14 31.65
CA LEU A 708 21.58 8.56 32.93
C LEU A 708 22.61 8.37 34.05
N LEU A 709 23.13 9.48 34.56
CA LEU A 709 24.02 9.51 35.71
C LEU A 709 23.20 9.75 36.98
N MET A 710 23.25 8.81 37.92
CA MET A 710 22.59 8.93 39.22
C MET A 710 23.51 9.61 40.24
N GLY A 711 22.93 10.45 41.10
CA GLY A 711 23.62 11.10 42.22
C GLY A 711 23.82 10.15 43.41
N THR A 712 24.57 9.06 43.21
CA THR A 712 24.95 8.13 44.28
C THR A 712 25.91 8.79 45.27
N ASP A 713 26.02 8.25 46.50
CA ASP A 713 26.89 8.83 47.53
C ASP A 713 28.35 8.92 47.07
N GLU A 714 28.82 7.95 46.29
CA GLU A 714 30.19 7.99 45.75
C GLU A 714 30.35 8.98 44.60
N ILE A 715 29.33 9.18 43.77
CA ILE A 715 29.32 10.27 42.79
C ILE A 715 29.34 11.61 43.51
N LYS A 716 28.54 11.79 44.57
CA LYS A 716 28.52 13.00 45.38
C LYS A 716 29.88 13.29 46.00
N LEU A 717 30.56 12.28 46.54
CA LEU A 717 31.93 12.42 47.07
C LEU A 717 32.93 12.84 45.97
N LEU A 718 32.81 12.29 44.77
CA LEU A 718 33.66 12.69 43.64
C LEU A 718 33.40 14.14 43.21
N ILE A 719 32.14 14.59 43.24
CA ILE A 719 31.77 15.99 42.97
C ILE A 719 32.39 16.91 44.03
N GLN A 720 32.24 16.59 45.32
CA GLN A 720 32.80 17.36 46.44
C GLN A 720 34.33 17.52 46.33
N ASN A 721 35.01 16.45 45.90
CA ASN A 721 36.46 16.44 45.70
C ASN A 721 36.90 17.05 44.36
N THR A 722 35.97 17.55 43.54
CA THR A 722 36.25 18.10 42.19
C THR A 722 37.05 17.12 41.32
N ALA A 723 36.66 15.85 41.37
CA ALA A 723 37.34 14.77 40.66
C ALA A 723 37.34 14.97 39.13
N LYS A 724 38.30 14.33 38.45
CA LYS A 724 38.36 14.39 36.98
C LYS A 724 37.15 13.71 36.36
N ILE A 725 36.72 14.21 35.20
CA ILE A 725 35.57 13.69 34.44
C ILE A 725 35.68 12.17 34.19
N ASP A 726 36.88 11.67 33.90
CA ASP A 726 37.09 10.24 33.62
C ASP A 726 36.87 9.36 34.86
N GLU A 727 37.15 9.87 36.06
CA GLU A 727 36.90 9.17 37.32
C GLU A 727 35.40 9.12 37.62
N ILE A 728 34.71 10.25 37.46
CA ILE A 728 33.24 10.34 37.59
C ILE A 728 32.56 9.40 36.58
N ARG A 729 32.99 9.40 35.32
CA ARG A 729 32.45 8.53 34.28
C ARG A 729 32.67 7.06 34.63
N THR A 730 33.88 6.69 35.03
CA THR A 730 34.20 5.31 35.40
C THR A 730 33.34 4.84 36.57
N ARG A 731 33.14 5.70 37.57
CA ARG A 731 32.24 5.40 38.69
C ARG A 731 30.78 5.28 38.25
N ALA A 732 30.28 6.23 37.48
CA ALA A 732 28.90 6.21 37.00
C ALA A 732 28.60 4.96 36.16
N ILE A 733 29.54 4.54 35.30
CA ILE A 733 29.42 3.28 34.55
C ILE A 733 29.35 2.09 35.53
N LYS A 734 30.22 2.02 36.55
CA LYS A 734 30.15 0.97 37.57
C LYS A 734 28.83 0.96 38.33
N ASP A 735 28.25 2.13 38.60
CA ASP A 735 26.95 2.29 39.25
C ASP A 735 25.76 1.95 38.31
N GLY A 736 26.01 1.55 37.07
CA GLY A 736 25.01 1.04 36.13
C GLY A 736 24.68 1.98 34.97
N MET A 737 25.33 3.14 34.86
CA MET A 737 25.14 4.05 33.71
C MET A 737 25.60 3.39 32.41
N THR A 738 24.77 3.47 31.37
CA THR A 738 25.13 3.20 29.98
C THR A 738 25.49 4.51 29.27
N THR A 739 26.54 4.52 28.45
CA THR A 739 26.83 5.70 27.62
C THR A 739 25.79 5.84 26.50
N LEU A 740 25.69 7.04 25.90
CA LEU A 740 24.79 7.28 24.76
C LEU A 740 25.03 6.29 23.61
N LYS A 741 26.30 5.94 23.35
CA LYS A 741 26.64 4.96 22.31
C LYS A 741 26.25 3.54 22.70
N GLN A 742 26.46 3.15 23.96
CA GLN A 742 26.05 1.83 24.47
C GLN A 742 24.54 1.63 24.35
N ASP A 743 23.74 2.59 24.82
CA ASP A 743 22.28 2.59 24.68
C ASP A 743 21.85 2.56 23.19
N GLY A 744 22.56 3.28 22.32
CA GLY A 744 22.36 3.20 20.87
C GLY A 744 22.62 1.81 20.28
N ILE A 745 23.68 1.14 20.70
CA ILE A 745 24.02 -0.22 20.25
C ILE A 745 22.99 -1.24 20.74
N GLU A 746 22.54 -1.16 21.99
CA GLU A 746 21.45 -2.02 22.49
C GLU A 746 20.18 -1.88 21.62
N LYS A 747 19.86 -0.65 21.21
CA LYS A 747 18.73 -0.38 20.31
C LYS A 747 18.92 -0.87 18.86
N ILE A 748 20.17 -1.06 18.42
CA ILE A 748 20.47 -1.76 17.15
C ILE A 748 20.08 -3.23 17.27
N PHE A 749 20.44 -3.90 18.37
CA PHE A 749 20.05 -5.30 18.61
C PHE A 749 18.53 -5.49 18.74
N ASN A 750 17.81 -4.47 19.22
CA ASN A 750 16.34 -4.45 19.21
C ASN A 750 15.73 -4.14 17.82
N GLY A 751 16.56 -3.91 16.80
CA GLY A 751 16.15 -3.75 15.41
C GLY A 751 15.52 -2.38 15.08
N HIS A 752 15.77 -1.35 15.90
CA HIS A 752 15.23 0.00 15.71
C HIS A 752 16.17 0.94 14.94
N LEU A 753 17.47 0.73 15.07
CA LEU A 753 18.53 1.63 14.60
C LEU A 753 19.57 0.87 13.78
N ASP A 754 20.49 1.63 13.18
CA ASP A 754 21.75 1.12 12.64
C ASP A 754 22.95 1.89 13.22
N LEU A 755 24.14 1.35 13.01
CA LEU A 755 25.37 1.92 13.55
C LEU A 755 25.71 3.28 12.95
N LEU A 756 25.31 3.53 11.69
CA LEU A 756 25.55 4.79 11.00
C LEU A 756 24.83 5.94 11.70
N GLN A 757 23.56 5.76 12.05
CA GLN A 757 22.79 6.78 12.74
C GLN A 757 23.29 7.02 14.17
N VAL A 758 23.71 5.97 14.89
CA VAL A 758 24.29 6.12 16.24
C VAL A 758 25.58 6.93 16.18
N ARG A 759 26.51 6.60 15.28
CA ARG A 759 27.77 7.36 15.09
C ARG A 759 27.56 8.81 14.67
N LYS A 760 26.44 9.13 13.99
CA LYS A 760 26.12 10.50 13.58
C LYS A 760 25.84 11.43 14.76
N VAL A 761 25.30 10.90 15.86
CA VAL A 761 24.87 11.70 17.02
C VAL A 761 25.73 11.47 18.27
N CYS A 762 26.52 10.40 18.29
CA CYS A 762 27.44 10.03 19.37
C CYS A 762 28.89 10.18 18.90
N ILE A 763 29.66 11.08 19.54
CA ILE A 763 31.09 11.30 19.23
C ILE A 763 31.95 10.20 19.86
N ARG A 764 31.54 9.65 21.00
CA ARG A 764 32.22 8.58 21.73
C ARG A 764 31.26 7.50 22.16
#